data_AF-A0AA95K8Z5-F1
#
_entry.id   AF-A0AA95K8Z5-F1
#
_cell.length_a   1.000
_cell.length_b   1.000
_cell.length_c   1.000
_cell.angle_alpha   90.00
_cell.angle_beta   90.00
_cell.angle_gamma   90.00
#
_symmetry.space_group_name_H-M   'P 1'
#
loop_
_entity.id
_entity.type
_entity.pdbx_description
1 polymer ?
#
loop_
_entity_poly.entity_id
_entity_poly.type
_entity_poly.pdbx_seq_one_letter_code
_entity_poly.pdbx_strand_id
1 'polypeptide(L)'
;MSNLTCSYITTDANSAVASVAYRLNEIIAIYPITPSSSMAEQADIWAANNRKNIWQDIPKIIEMQSEAGAIATVHGALQTGALATSFTSSQGLLLMIPTLYKLAGQLQPFVLHVAARTVATHALSIFGDHSDVMAVRQTGCAMLCANHVQQAQDFAVIAQIAALNSRLPFIHFFDGFRTSHEINKIQSISDNVLQKLIPYQAIREHRQRALSPEAPTIRGTAANPDTYFQALEAINPWYFQAYQHVLDAMQTFGNITGRYYQPFEYYGHPDAEQIIILMGSAAGPCEEVIDQLLTQNEKVGMVKVHLFRPFSAQQFLKVVPLAVKSIAVLDRTKEPGAQAEPLFLDIMTALAESFSQGLRDKLPNVISGRYGLSSKEFDPDCVITIFHQLKLAKPKTRFTIGIHDDVTGLSLPIIKATLPTTHKLAALFYGLGSDGSVSATKNTIKLIGNHTPLFPQGYFVYDSKKAGGLTVSHLRINHQPFYSSYLIKQADFIGCHQWQFIHKYQLIEKLKPGGIFLINSPYKSDQIWHHLPQEIQYLLRQKQAQCYTINAYQIARQCQLGGRINTIMQTAFFYLTQLLPMSEAKQQLKEAISQSYRKKGANVVENNLNAIDLTIKAIEKIDLQQIDITSLCRSATVAHDAPDFVKNVTAKMLADLGDTLPVSVFPPDGCWPTGTTKWEKRNIAETIPIWLPDLCTQCNYCVAACPHAAIRAKVTSAEILKAAPASLPSLAVKSRDMRGLNYVLQVAPEDCTGCNLCYEVCPAKDRQNPQIRAINMQPRVEHLIAEKINFNFFLQIPDIAPHQLARIDIRTSQLITPLFEYSGACAGCGETPYIKLLTQLYGDRLLIANATGCSSIYGGNLPTTPYSKNSEGRGPAWANSLFEDNAEFGLGFRLTLEQHKKRVSRLLNDFAEQLPSTLINQLQDDSLSIELKRQLINQLQSLLTKINSAEAQQLSTDAHYLIDKSVWIIGGDGWAYDIGYGGLDHVLNSDENINVLVLDTQCYSNTGGQQSKATPICAVTKFGENGKQKSRKDLGITMMMYGHVYVAQIAIGAQMNQTVKAIQEAARYSGPSLVIAYSPCEEHGYDLAYSHDQTKQLTAAGFWPLYRFDPQRSQAGKPALILDSRAPTASLKDILQKEQRFSQLTRQFPEQAEILAKQAEIAAHRRYTLLELLAKQDTH
;
A
#
# COMPACT_ATOMS: atom_id res chain seq x y z
N MET A 1 -37.26 31.78 -11.32
CA MET A 1 -35.98 31.03 -11.33
C MET A 1 -35.37 31.00 -9.93
N SER A 2 -36.12 30.50 -8.94
CA SER A 2 -35.69 30.30 -7.55
C SER A 2 -36.16 28.90 -7.12
N ASN A 3 -35.32 28.18 -6.37
CA ASN A 3 -35.49 26.81 -5.85
C ASN A 3 -34.90 25.63 -6.65
N LEU A 4 -33.69 25.77 -7.20
CA LEU A 4 -32.75 24.64 -7.21
C LEU A 4 -31.93 24.75 -5.92
N THR A 5 -32.41 24.17 -4.82
CA THR A 5 -31.68 24.12 -3.54
C THR A 5 -30.34 23.43 -3.74
N CYS A 6 -29.25 24.21 -3.76
CA CYS A 6 -27.91 23.69 -3.86
C CYS A 6 -27.53 22.99 -2.56
N SER A 7 -27.45 21.66 -2.60
CA SER A 7 -27.01 20.86 -1.45
C SER A 7 -25.49 20.78 -1.44
N TYR A 8 -24.87 21.22 -0.33
CA TYR A 8 -23.45 21.03 -0.07
C TYR A 8 -23.21 19.67 0.60
N ILE A 9 -22.12 19.00 0.22
CA ILE A 9 -21.68 17.74 0.83
C ILE A 9 -20.19 17.82 1.17
N THR A 10 -19.77 17.13 2.21
CA THR A 10 -18.35 17.02 2.59
C THR A 10 -17.81 15.65 2.20
N THR A 11 -16.95 15.62 1.18
CA THR A 11 -16.52 14.37 0.53
C THR A 11 -15.14 14.51 -0.11
N ASP A 12 -14.52 13.39 -0.45
CA ASP A 12 -13.33 13.35 -1.30
C ASP A 12 -13.66 13.27 -2.80
N ALA A 13 -12.65 13.47 -3.66
CA ALA A 13 -12.84 13.47 -5.11
C ALA A 13 -13.20 12.09 -5.65
N ASN A 14 -12.61 11.02 -5.12
CA ASN A 14 -12.96 9.67 -5.53
C ASN A 14 -14.47 9.42 -5.35
N SER A 15 -15.02 9.75 -4.19
CA SER A 15 -16.44 9.57 -3.90
C SER A 15 -17.33 10.42 -4.81
N ALA A 16 -16.94 11.67 -5.05
CA ALA A 16 -17.69 12.59 -5.88
C ALA A 16 -17.73 12.15 -7.35
N VAL A 17 -16.57 11.74 -7.89
CA VAL A 17 -16.42 11.22 -9.26
C VAL A 17 -17.15 9.90 -9.42
N ALA A 18 -16.97 8.95 -8.49
CA ALA A 18 -17.70 7.69 -8.51
C ALA A 18 -19.21 7.92 -8.51
N SER A 19 -19.71 8.88 -7.74
CA SER A 19 -21.14 9.19 -7.70
C SER A 19 -21.65 9.67 -9.06
N VAL A 20 -20.88 10.47 -9.81
CA VAL A 20 -21.23 10.89 -11.16
C VAL A 20 -21.17 9.70 -12.12
N ALA A 21 -20.04 8.99 -12.15
CA ALA A 21 -19.81 7.84 -13.02
C ALA A 21 -20.91 6.77 -12.87
N TYR A 22 -21.28 6.44 -11.62
CA TYR A 22 -22.34 5.50 -11.30
C TYR A 22 -23.71 5.91 -11.86
N ARG A 23 -24.06 7.19 -11.70
CA ARG A 23 -25.38 7.70 -12.11
C ARG A 23 -25.52 7.88 -13.62
N LEU A 24 -24.39 7.95 -14.36
CA LEU A 24 -24.35 8.21 -15.80
C LEU A 24 -23.95 7.01 -16.65
N ASN A 25 -23.79 5.81 -16.07
CA ASN A 25 -23.41 4.60 -16.80
C ASN A 25 -24.31 3.42 -16.44
N GLU A 26 -24.33 2.44 -17.34
CA GLU A 26 -25.11 1.19 -17.23
C GLU A 26 -24.21 0.03 -16.77
N ILE A 27 -22.96 0.02 -17.23
CA ILE A 27 -21.97 -1.03 -16.92
C ILE A 27 -20.70 -0.39 -16.36
N ILE A 28 -20.16 -0.96 -15.29
CA ILE A 28 -18.89 -0.52 -14.69
C ILE A 28 -18.02 -1.74 -14.47
N ALA A 29 -16.96 -1.87 -15.26
CA ALA A 29 -15.98 -2.95 -15.09
C ALA A 29 -14.78 -2.41 -14.30
N ILE A 30 -14.35 -3.14 -13.27
CA ILE A 30 -13.41 -2.64 -12.27
C ILE A 30 -12.30 -3.64 -11.96
N TYR A 31 -11.18 -3.12 -11.48
CA TYR A 31 -10.12 -3.85 -10.78
C TYR A 31 -9.52 -2.92 -9.71
N PRO A 32 -9.18 -3.41 -8.51
CA PRO A 32 -8.69 -2.54 -7.43
C PRO A 32 -7.21 -2.19 -7.58
N ILE A 33 -6.93 -0.89 -7.66
CA ILE A 33 -5.58 -0.33 -7.55
C ILE A 33 -5.61 0.99 -6.77
N THR A 34 -4.74 1.13 -5.77
CA THR A 34 -4.59 2.39 -5.03
C THR A 34 -4.03 3.48 -5.95
N PRO A 35 -4.49 4.75 -5.89
CA PRO A 35 -5.55 5.29 -5.04
C PRO A 35 -6.95 5.33 -5.67
N SER A 36 -7.23 4.64 -6.79
CA SER A 36 -8.56 4.64 -7.41
C SER A 36 -9.56 3.64 -6.83
N SER A 37 -9.12 2.64 -6.05
CA SER A 37 -10.00 1.57 -5.53
C SER A 37 -11.27 2.07 -4.85
N SER A 38 -11.22 3.18 -4.11
CA SER A 38 -12.39 3.68 -3.39
C SER A 38 -13.52 4.14 -4.31
N MET A 39 -13.25 4.47 -5.58
CA MET A 39 -14.27 4.75 -6.58
C MET A 39 -15.06 3.49 -6.93
N ALA A 40 -14.34 2.41 -7.23
CA ALA A 40 -14.91 1.11 -7.54
C ALA A 40 -15.71 0.55 -6.36
N GLU A 41 -15.17 0.68 -5.14
CA GLU A 41 -15.81 0.20 -3.90
C GLU A 41 -17.16 0.88 -3.67
N GLN A 42 -17.25 2.19 -3.86
CA GLN A 42 -18.50 2.92 -3.69
C GLN A 42 -19.54 2.56 -4.75
N ALA A 43 -19.10 2.40 -6.00
CA ALA A 43 -19.99 1.96 -7.07
C ALA A 43 -20.60 0.58 -6.76
N ASP A 44 -19.79 -0.36 -6.27
CA ASP A 44 -20.27 -1.69 -5.87
C ASP A 44 -21.24 -1.63 -4.67
N ILE A 45 -20.89 -0.88 -3.63
CA ILE A 45 -21.76 -0.68 -2.46
C ILE A 45 -23.11 -0.09 -2.87
N TRP A 46 -23.13 0.89 -3.78
CA TRP A 46 -24.38 1.48 -4.26
C TRP A 46 -25.21 0.48 -5.08
N ALA A 47 -24.59 -0.33 -5.93
CA ALA A 47 -25.29 -1.37 -6.68
C ALA A 47 -25.88 -2.45 -5.76
N ALA A 48 -25.12 -2.91 -4.76
CA ALA A 48 -25.57 -3.87 -3.76
C ALA A 48 -26.76 -3.34 -2.94
N ASN A 49 -26.80 -2.03 -2.68
CA ASN A 49 -27.92 -1.35 -2.02
C ASN A 49 -29.05 -0.95 -2.98
N ASN A 50 -29.08 -1.46 -4.21
CA ASN A 50 -30.08 -1.17 -5.23
C ASN A 50 -30.24 0.33 -5.54
N ARG A 51 -29.17 1.12 -5.40
CA ARG A 51 -29.21 2.54 -5.77
C ARG A 51 -29.37 2.64 -7.28
N LYS A 52 -30.36 3.41 -7.72
CA LYS A 52 -30.64 3.62 -9.13
C LYS A 52 -29.76 4.71 -9.75
N ASN A 53 -29.51 4.61 -11.04
CA ASN A 53 -28.94 5.67 -11.87
C ASN A 53 -30.04 6.66 -12.34
N ILE A 54 -29.69 7.63 -13.20
CA ILE A 54 -30.65 8.65 -13.65
C ILE A 54 -31.79 8.10 -14.53
N TRP A 55 -31.65 6.86 -15.03
CA TRP A 55 -32.64 6.14 -15.83
C TRP A 55 -33.49 5.16 -15.02
N GLN A 56 -33.34 5.16 -13.69
CA GLN A 56 -34.05 4.26 -12.76
C GLN A 56 -33.60 2.78 -12.80
N ASP A 57 -32.49 2.50 -13.48
CA ASP A 57 -31.86 1.17 -13.51
C ASP A 57 -30.76 1.06 -12.45
N ILE A 58 -30.39 -0.16 -12.07
CA ILE A 58 -29.25 -0.43 -11.20
C ILE A 58 -28.04 -0.73 -12.10
N PRO A 59 -26.99 0.12 -12.11
CA PRO A 59 -25.76 -0.15 -12.84
C PRO A 59 -25.17 -1.53 -12.51
N LYS A 60 -24.69 -2.23 -13.54
CA LYS A 60 -24.03 -3.52 -13.39
C LYS A 60 -22.55 -3.33 -13.11
N ILE A 61 -22.13 -3.68 -11.90
CA ILE A 61 -20.72 -3.68 -11.50
C ILE A 61 -20.14 -5.09 -11.72
N ILE A 62 -18.94 -5.16 -12.30
CA ILE A 62 -18.23 -6.43 -12.49
C ILE A 62 -16.72 -6.26 -12.24
N GLU A 63 -16.19 -7.06 -11.33
CA GLU A 63 -14.76 -7.21 -11.10
C GLU A 63 -14.15 -8.16 -12.13
N MET A 64 -13.05 -7.74 -12.74
CA MET A 64 -12.27 -8.55 -13.68
C MET A 64 -11.00 -9.09 -13.02
N GLN A 65 -10.23 -9.93 -13.72
CA GLN A 65 -8.98 -10.51 -13.19
C GLN A 65 -7.80 -9.54 -13.17
N SER A 66 -7.88 -8.46 -13.94
CA SER A 66 -6.88 -7.39 -14.07
C SER A 66 -7.50 -6.18 -14.77
N GLU A 67 -6.81 -5.05 -14.76
CA GLU A 67 -7.21 -3.84 -15.49
C GLU A 67 -7.30 -4.06 -17.01
N ALA A 68 -6.43 -4.92 -17.57
CA ALA A 68 -6.52 -5.32 -18.98
C ALA A 68 -7.88 -6.00 -19.28
N GLY A 69 -8.35 -6.87 -18.38
CA GLY A 69 -9.68 -7.47 -18.46
C GLY A 69 -10.79 -6.43 -18.30
N ALA A 70 -10.66 -5.52 -17.34
CA ALA A 70 -11.66 -4.48 -17.06
C ALA A 70 -11.91 -3.58 -18.28
N ILE A 71 -10.85 -3.05 -18.92
CA ILE A 71 -11.02 -2.20 -20.09
C ILE A 71 -11.55 -2.96 -21.31
N ALA A 72 -11.19 -4.24 -21.46
CA ALA A 72 -11.72 -5.09 -22.53
C ALA A 72 -13.22 -5.36 -22.35
N THR A 73 -13.68 -5.53 -21.11
CA THR A 73 -15.11 -5.63 -20.79
C THR A 73 -15.85 -4.33 -21.10
N VAL A 74 -15.27 -3.16 -20.75
CA VAL A 74 -15.82 -1.85 -21.16
C VAL A 74 -15.91 -1.75 -22.68
N HIS A 75 -14.87 -2.16 -23.39
CA HIS A 75 -14.85 -2.15 -24.85
C HIS A 75 -15.96 -3.01 -25.45
N GLY A 76 -16.14 -4.24 -24.98
CA GLY A 76 -17.25 -5.11 -25.38
C GLY A 76 -18.62 -4.49 -25.11
N ALA A 77 -18.82 -3.93 -23.92
CA ALA A 77 -20.07 -3.29 -23.53
C ALA A 77 -20.45 -2.10 -24.44
N LEU A 78 -19.47 -1.25 -24.78
CA LEU A 78 -19.65 -0.13 -25.70
C LEU A 78 -19.99 -0.59 -27.12
N GLN A 79 -19.34 -1.67 -27.60
CA GLN A 79 -19.64 -2.25 -28.91
C GLN A 79 -21.09 -2.71 -29.02
N THR A 80 -21.70 -3.16 -27.92
CA THR A 80 -23.10 -3.59 -27.86
C THR A 80 -24.06 -2.49 -27.38
N GLY A 81 -23.62 -1.23 -27.35
CA GLY A 81 -24.50 -0.06 -27.16
C GLY A 81 -24.75 0.39 -25.73
N ALA A 82 -24.12 -0.25 -24.73
CA ALA A 82 -24.21 0.21 -23.35
C ALA A 82 -23.33 1.44 -23.13
N LEU A 83 -23.70 2.28 -22.15
CA LEU A 83 -22.81 3.28 -21.56
C LEU A 83 -21.98 2.59 -20.48
N ALA A 84 -20.65 2.62 -20.65
CA ALA A 84 -19.74 1.93 -19.76
C ALA A 84 -18.55 2.79 -19.33
N THR A 85 -18.05 2.54 -18.12
CA THR A 85 -16.90 3.25 -17.52
C THR A 85 -16.03 2.32 -16.66
N SER A 86 -14.87 2.82 -16.25
CA SER A 86 -13.94 2.15 -15.34
C SER A 86 -13.15 3.17 -14.51
N PHE A 87 -12.45 2.68 -13.50
CA PHE A 87 -11.58 3.44 -12.59
C PHE A 87 -10.20 2.79 -12.53
N THR A 88 -9.12 3.55 -12.68
CA THR A 88 -7.76 2.99 -12.62
C THR A 88 -6.70 4.02 -12.19
N SER A 89 -5.43 3.60 -12.09
CA SER A 89 -4.24 4.41 -11.78
C SER A 89 -2.96 3.65 -12.17
N SER A 90 -1.84 4.33 -12.39
CA SER A 90 -0.48 3.74 -12.46
C SER A 90 -0.37 2.51 -13.35
N GLN A 91 0.17 1.39 -12.83
CA GLN A 91 0.33 0.12 -13.55
C GLN A 91 -0.97 -0.35 -14.21
N GLY A 92 -2.09 -0.16 -13.52
CA GLY A 92 -3.40 -0.52 -14.04
C GLY A 92 -3.74 0.23 -15.32
N LEU A 93 -3.40 1.52 -15.41
CA LEU A 93 -3.58 2.31 -16.63
C LEU A 93 -2.68 1.82 -17.77
N LEU A 94 -1.44 1.39 -17.46
CA LEU A 94 -0.52 0.83 -18.47
C LEU A 94 -1.09 -0.45 -19.08
N LEU A 95 -1.68 -1.32 -18.27
CA LEU A 95 -2.34 -2.55 -18.74
C LEU A 95 -3.56 -2.27 -19.63
N MET A 96 -4.13 -1.07 -19.58
CA MET A 96 -5.26 -0.68 -20.42
C MET A 96 -4.85 -0.15 -21.82
N ILE A 97 -3.57 0.21 -22.02
CA ILE A 97 -3.08 0.86 -23.26
C ILE A 97 -3.56 0.18 -24.55
N PRO A 98 -3.43 -1.14 -24.72
CA PRO A 98 -3.79 -1.78 -25.99
C PRO A 98 -5.27 -1.55 -26.37
N THR A 99 -6.16 -1.59 -25.39
CA THR A 99 -7.60 -1.41 -25.60
C THR A 99 -7.97 0.06 -25.75
N LEU A 100 -7.25 0.99 -25.12
CA LEU A 100 -7.46 2.43 -25.32
C LEU A 100 -7.29 2.84 -26.79
N TYR A 101 -6.28 2.31 -27.48
CA TYR A 101 -6.12 2.50 -28.93
C TYR A 101 -7.33 2.00 -29.73
N LYS A 102 -7.90 0.84 -29.35
CA LYS A 102 -9.10 0.30 -30.02
C LYS A 102 -10.31 1.18 -29.79
N LEU A 103 -10.50 1.69 -28.57
CA LEU A 103 -11.61 2.58 -28.23
C LEU A 103 -11.53 3.90 -29.01
N ALA A 104 -10.35 4.50 -29.09
CA ALA A 104 -10.12 5.72 -29.85
C ALA A 104 -10.28 5.50 -31.36
N GLY A 105 -9.65 4.47 -31.92
CA GLY A 105 -9.73 4.16 -33.35
C GLY A 105 -11.14 3.73 -33.82
N GLN A 106 -12.00 3.30 -32.90
CA GLN A 106 -13.39 2.93 -33.19
C GLN A 106 -14.40 4.00 -32.78
N LEU A 107 -13.93 5.20 -32.39
CA LEU A 107 -14.73 6.36 -31.99
C LEU A 107 -15.84 5.96 -30.99
N GLN A 108 -15.42 5.30 -29.91
CA GLN A 108 -16.30 4.85 -28.84
C GLN A 108 -16.41 5.92 -27.73
N PRO A 109 -17.61 6.46 -27.46
CA PRO A 109 -17.80 7.46 -26.42
C PRO A 109 -17.79 6.82 -25.03
N PHE A 110 -16.70 7.00 -24.27
CA PHE A 110 -16.61 6.54 -22.88
C PHE A 110 -15.68 7.44 -22.07
N VAL A 111 -15.79 7.38 -20.74
CA VAL A 111 -14.89 8.10 -19.84
C VAL A 111 -14.19 7.12 -18.90
N LEU A 112 -12.86 7.15 -18.90
CA LEU A 112 -12.00 6.51 -17.90
C LEU A 112 -11.67 7.52 -16.81
N HIS A 113 -11.86 7.15 -15.55
CA HIS A 113 -11.54 8.01 -14.41
C HIS A 113 -10.24 7.56 -13.74
N VAL A 114 -9.25 8.45 -13.70
CA VAL A 114 -7.89 8.13 -13.24
C VAL A 114 -7.47 9.01 -12.06
N ALA A 115 -7.15 8.37 -10.94
CA ALA A 115 -6.47 9.04 -9.83
C ALA A 115 -4.95 8.96 -10.06
N ALA A 116 -4.41 9.90 -10.84
CA ALA A 116 -3.06 9.84 -11.43
C ALA A 116 -1.97 9.54 -10.38
N ARG A 117 -1.15 8.52 -10.66
CA ARG A 117 -0.20 7.91 -9.72
C ARG A 117 1.13 7.56 -10.40
N THR A 118 2.23 7.66 -9.65
CA THR A 118 3.57 7.24 -10.06
C THR A 118 3.61 5.83 -10.65
N VAL A 119 4.25 5.68 -11.80
CA VAL A 119 4.64 4.38 -12.39
C VAL A 119 5.89 3.85 -11.69
N ALA A 120 5.88 2.56 -11.31
CA ALA A 120 7.01 1.87 -10.71
C ALA A 120 8.22 1.86 -11.66
N THR A 121 9.37 2.33 -11.16
CA THR A 121 10.63 2.41 -11.93
C THR A 121 11.77 1.76 -11.14
N HIS A 122 12.57 2.54 -10.42
CA HIS A 122 13.56 2.04 -9.44
C HIS A 122 12.91 1.54 -8.14
N ALA A 123 11.67 1.98 -7.88
CA ALA A 123 10.85 1.58 -6.74
C ALA A 123 9.37 1.72 -7.09
N LEU A 124 8.53 0.97 -6.39
CA LEU A 124 7.08 1.17 -6.37
C LEU A 124 6.74 2.44 -5.58
N SER A 125 5.76 3.21 -6.06
CA SER A 125 5.07 4.19 -5.22
C SER A 125 3.57 4.16 -5.46
N ILE A 126 2.81 4.36 -4.38
CA ILE A 126 1.36 4.51 -4.43
C ILE A 126 0.92 5.95 -4.67
N PHE A 127 1.85 6.91 -4.55
CA PHE A 127 1.56 8.34 -4.49
C PHE A 127 1.41 9.01 -5.86
N GLY A 128 0.90 10.24 -5.85
CA GLY A 128 0.38 10.93 -7.03
C GLY A 128 1.44 11.69 -7.83
N ASP A 129 1.50 11.41 -9.12
CA ASP A 129 2.09 12.26 -10.16
C ASP A 129 1.44 11.91 -11.51
N HIS A 130 1.90 12.49 -12.62
CA HIS A 130 1.29 12.32 -13.95
C HIS A 130 2.01 11.29 -14.83
N SER A 131 2.96 10.51 -14.30
CA SER A 131 3.71 9.56 -15.12
C SER A 131 2.84 8.52 -15.83
N ASP A 132 1.74 8.10 -15.21
CA ASP A 132 0.78 7.16 -15.77
C ASP A 132 -0.05 7.76 -16.91
N VAL A 133 -0.68 8.91 -16.69
CA VAL A 133 -1.47 9.60 -17.71
C VAL A 133 -0.60 10.09 -18.87
N MET A 134 0.65 10.48 -18.61
CA MET A 134 1.59 10.85 -19.67
C MET A 134 2.06 9.65 -20.50
N ALA A 135 2.07 8.43 -19.94
CA ALA A 135 2.40 7.21 -20.67
C ALA A 135 1.32 6.77 -21.68
N VAL A 136 0.11 7.35 -21.61
CA VAL A 136 -1.02 7.02 -22.49
C VAL A 136 -1.47 8.18 -23.39
N ARG A 137 -0.74 9.30 -23.40
CA ARG A 137 -1.10 10.52 -24.15
C ARG A 137 -1.23 10.32 -25.67
N GLN A 138 -0.61 9.27 -26.19
CA GLN A 138 -0.55 8.91 -27.61
C GLN A 138 -1.67 7.94 -28.05
N THR A 139 -2.51 7.46 -27.13
CA THR A 139 -3.55 6.45 -27.42
C THR A 139 -4.69 6.97 -28.30
N GLY A 140 -4.80 8.29 -28.46
CA GLY A 140 -5.93 8.97 -29.10
C GLY A 140 -7.05 9.37 -28.13
N CYS A 141 -6.97 9.01 -26.86
CA CYS A 141 -7.93 9.50 -25.87
C CYS A 141 -7.79 11.01 -25.65
N ALA A 142 -8.93 11.70 -25.53
CA ALA A 142 -8.96 13.05 -24.97
C ALA A 142 -8.60 12.98 -23.49
N MET A 143 -7.96 14.02 -22.95
CA MET A 143 -7.45 14.04 -21.58
C MET A 143 -7.84 15.33 -20.87
N LEU A 144 -8.65 15.19 -19.82
CA LEU A 144 -9.22 16.31 -19.05
C LEU A 144 -8.76 16.25 -17.59
N CYS A 145 -8.01 17.27 -17.16
CA CYS A 145 -7.38 17.38 -15.85
C CYS A 145 -8.17 18.29 -14.90
N ALA A 146 -8.53 17.77 -13.73
CA ALA A 146 -9.14 18.56 -12.65
C ALA A 146 -8.11 18.96 -11.58
N ASN A 147 -8.21 20.19 -11.05
CA ASN A 147 -7.23 20.72 -10.11
C ASN A 147 -7.62 20.49 -8.63
N HIS A 148 -8.91 20.30 -8.33
CA HIS A 148 -9.39 20.11 -6.96
C HIS A 148 -10.69 19.27 -6.93
N VAL A 149 -11.17 18.94 -5.73
CA VAL A 149 -12.30 18.02 -5.51
C VAL A 149 -13.59 18.43 -6.24
N GLN A 150 -13.99 19.70 -6.15
CA GLN A 150 -15.16 20.21 -6.88
C GLN A 150 -15.02 20.08 -8.42
N GLN A 151 -13.85 20.44 -8.97
CA GLN A 151 -13.58 20.29 -10.41
C GLN A 151 -13.58 18.82 -10.82
N ALA A 152 -13.05 17.91 -10.00
CA ALA A 152 -13.07 16.48 -10.31
C ALA A 152 -14.52 15.96 -10.48
N GLN A 153 -15.43 16.36 -9.59
CA GLN A 153 -16.85 16.04 -9.73
C GLN A 153 -17.45 16.62 -11.01
N ASP A 154 -17.22 17.91 -11.25
CA ASP A 154 -17.83 18.62 -12.37
C ASP A 154 -17.30 18.10 -13.72
N PHE A 155 -15.99 17.82 -13.79
CA PHE A 155 -15.31 17.35 -14.99
C PHE A 155 -15.65 15.90 -15.32
N ALA A 156 -16.07 15.09 -14.34
CA ALA A 156 -16.66 13.79 -14.63
C ALA A 156 -17.96 13.91 -15.46
N VAL A 157 -18.79 14.94 -15.21
CA VAL A 157 -20.00 15.21 -16.01
C VAL A 157 -19.65 15.79 -17.37
N ILE A 158 -18.75 16.80 -17.39
CA ILE A 158 -18.32 17.48 -18.62
C ILE A 158 -17.66 16.49 -19.58
N ALA A 159 -16.78 15.61 -19.08
CA ALA A 159 -16.16 14.57 -19.89
C ALA A 159 -17.19 13.61 -20.48
N GLN A 160 -18.24 13.24 -19.74
CA GLN A 160 -19.30 12.37 -20.26
C GLN A 160 -20.07 13.02 -21.41
N ILE A 161 -20.44 14.30 -21.26
CA ILE A 161 -21.14 15.07 -22.30
C ILE A 161 -20.25 15.21 -23.54
N ALA A 162 -18.99 15.61 -23.34
CA ALA A 162 -18.03 15.79 -24.41
C ALA A 162 -17.73 14.48 -25.14
N ALA A 163 -17.55 13.36 -24.42
CA ALA A 163 -17.33 12.04 -25.00
C ALA A 163 -18.50 11.61 -25.89
N LEU A 164 -19.74 11.75 -25.40
CA LEU A 164 -20.94 11.41 -26.15
C LEU A 164 -21.08 12.23 -27.43
N ASN A 165 -20.91 13.55 -27.35
CA ASN A 165 -21.07 14.45 -28.50
C ASN A 165 -19.92 14.33 -29.52
N SER A 166 -18.69 14.16 -29.06
CA SER A 166 -17.51 14.05 -29.93
C SER A 166 -17.25 12.63 -30.43
N ARG A 167 -17.87 11.62 -29.82
CA ARG A 167 -17.54 10.19 -30.01
C ARG A 167 -16.10 9.80 -29.69
N LEU A 168 -15.34 10.66 -29.01
CA LEU A 168 -14.00 10.34 -28.56
C LEU A 168 -14.04 9.74 -27.15
N PRO A 169 -13.14 8.80 -26.85
CA PRO A 169 -12.91 8.36 -25.48
C PRO A 169 -12.17 9.44 -24.68
N PHE A 170 -12.54 9.60 -23.40
CA PHE A 170 -11.93 10.56 -22.48
C PHE A 170 -11.24 9.88 -21.32
N ILE A 171 -10.08 10.39 -20.94
CA ILE A 171 -9.41 10.15 -19.66
C ILE A 171 -9.63 11.39 -18.81
N HIS A 172 -10.54 11.30 -17.84
CA HIS A 172 -10.72 12.31 -16.80
C HIS A 172 -9.81 11.97 -15.63
N PHE A 173 -8.86 12.85 -15.31
CA PHE A 173 -7.88 12.57 -14.27
C PHE A 173 -7.67 13.73 -13.30
N PHE A 174 -7.20 13.36 -12.12
CA PHE A 174 -6.89 14.25 -11.00
C PHE A 174 -5.82 13.60 -10.12
N ASP A 175 -5.07 14.42 -9.39
CA ASP A 175 -3.86 13.97 -8.69
C ASP A 175 -4.19 12.94 -7.59
N GLY A 176 -3.56 11.77 -7.67
CA GLY A 176 -3.67 10.69 -6.69
C GLY A 176 -3.23 11.15 -5.30
N PHE A 177 -3.99 10.76 -4.29
CA PHE A 177 -3.95 11.25 -2.91
C PHE A 177 -4.25 12.74 -2.77
N ARG A 178 -3.45 13.61 -3.40
CA ARG A 178 -3.49 15.07 -3.23
C ARG A 178 -4.85 15.68 -3.55
N THR A 179 -5.56 15.12 -4.54
CA THR A 179 -6.96 15.44 -4.84
C THR A 179 -7.87 14.26 -4.56
N SER A 180 -7.45 13.03 -4.91
CA SER A 180 -8.32 11.85 -4.80
C SER A 180 -8.80 11.54 -3.38
N HIS A 181 -7.98 11.85 -2.37
CA HIS A 181 -8.24 11.59 -0.94
C HIS A 181 -8.37 12.87 -0.08
N GLU A 182 -8.23 14.05 -0.69
CA GLU A 182 -8.51 15.30 0.01
C GLU A 182 -10.02 15.41 0.24
N ILE A 183 -10.44 15.70 1.46
CA ILE A 183 -11.85 15.88 1.81
C ILE A 183 -12.16 17.36 1.83
N ASN A 184 -13.12 17.80 1.02
CA ASN A 184 -13.57 19.18 0.96
C ASN A 184 -15.10 19.24 1.05
N LYS A 185 -15.60 20.40 1.46
CA LYS A 185 -17.01 20.75 1.26
C LYS A 185 -17.21 21.24 -0.17
N ILE A 186 -18.04 20.53 -0.93
CA ILE A 186 -18.34 20.81 -2.34
C ILE A 186 -19.84 20.97 -2.55
N GLN A 187 -20.21 21.65 -3.64
CA GLN A 187 -21.57 21.69 -4.14
C GLN A 187 -21.86 20.40 -4.92
N SER A 188 -22.83 19.63 -4.45
CA SER A 188 -23.25 18.39 -5.09
C SER A 188 -24.08 18.63 -6.35
N ILE A 189 -24.10 17.65 -7.26
CA ILE A 189 -24.93 17.67 -8.47
C ILE A 189 -26.12 16.73 -8.27
N SER A 190 -27.33 17.26 -8.40
CA SER A 190 -28.57 16.49 -8.28
C SER A 190 -28.91 15.73 -9.57
N ASP A 191 -29.73 14.70 -9.45
CA ASP A 191 -30.12 13.88 -10.61
C ASP A 191 -30.95 14.68 -11.63
N ASN A 192 -31.75 15.66 -11.18
CA ASN A 192 -32.47 16.59 -12.07
C ASN A 192 -31.50 17.42 -12.93
N VAL A 193 -30.39 17.87 -12.35
CA VAL A 193 -29.35 18.60 -13.08
C VAL A 193 -28.66 17.67 -14.07
N LEU A 194 -28.30 16.44 -13.66
CA LEU A 194 -27.70 15.45 -14.58
C LEU A 194 -28.62 15.13 -15.76
N GLN A 195 -29.92 14.92 -15.52
CA GLN A 195 -30.91 14.66 -16.57
C GLN A 195 -31.04 15.82 -17.58
N LYS A 196 -30.86 17.07 -17.15
CA LYS A 196 -30.86 18.25 -18.04
C LYS A 196 -29.57 18.39 -18.85
N LEU A 197 -28.46 17.89 -18.31
CA LEU A 197 -27.13 18.01 -18.93
C LEU A 197 -26.85 16.92 -19.97
N ILE A 198 -27.40 15.72 -19.80
CA ILE A 198 -27.04 14.56 -20.61
C ILE A 198 -27.61 14.65 -22.05
N PRO A 199 -26.77 14.44 -23.09
CA PRO A 199 -27.20 14.54 -24.48
C PRO A 199 -27.92 13.26 -24.95
N TYR A 200 -29.23 13.17 -24.71
CA TYR A 200 -30.03 11.99 -25.08
C TYR A 200 -29.97 11.61 -26.57
N GLN A 201 -29.81 12.59 -27.46
CA GLN A 201 -29.66 12.31 -28.89
C GLN A 201 -28.36 11.54 -29.18
N ALA A 202 -27.23 11.97 -28.60
CA ALA A 202 -25.95 11.29 -28.76
C ALA A 202 -25.97 9.86 -28.18
N ILE A 203 -26.71 9.63 -27.08
CA ILE A 203 -26.94 8.28 -26.53
C ILE A 203 -27.73 7.40 -27.51
N ARG A 204 -28.79 7.93 -28.12
CA ARG A 204 -29.56 7.18 -29.14
C ARG A 204 -28.67 6.80 -30.31
N GLU A 205 -27.85 7.74 -30.79
CA GLU A 205 -26.94 7.50 -31.90
C GLU A 205 -25.84 6.48 -31.56
N HIS A 206 -25.34 6.48 -30.32
CA HIS A 206 -24.42 5.44 -29.83
C HIS A 206 -25.06 4.06 -29.92
N ARG A 207 -26.30 3.92 -29.42
CA ARG A 207 -27.07 2.67 -29.45
C ARG A 207 -27.40 2.23 -30.88
N GLN A 208 -27.70 3.15 -31.79
CA GLN A 208 -27.92 2.83 -33.21
C GLN A 208 -26.69 2.27 -33.91
N ARG A 209 -25.49 2.55 -33.40
CA ARG A 209 -24.22 1.98 -33.86
C ARG A 209 -23.83 0.71 -33.11
N ALA A 210 -24.66 0.14 -32.25
CA ALA A 210 -24.33 -1.10 -31.56
C ALA A 210 -24.21 -2.28 -32.54
N LEU A 211 -23.36 -3.26 -32.22
CA LEU A 211 -23.38 -4.56 -32.87
C LEU A 211 -24.70 -5.26 -32.51
N SER A 212 -25.49 -5.59 -33.53
CA SER A 212 -26.75 -6.32 -33.39
C SER A 212 -26.93 -7.29 -34.56
N PRO A 213 -27.37 -8.55 -34.31
CA PRO A 213 -27.74 -9.48 -35.38
C PRO A 213 -28.88 -8.96 -36.28
N GLU A 214 -29.73 -8.07 -35.77
CA GLU A 214 -30.82 -7.43 -36.52
C GLU A 214 -30.33 -6.39 -37.55
N ALA A 215 -29.11 -5.86 -37.35
CA ALA A 215 -28.46 -4.90 -38.23
C ALA A 215 -26.94 -5.11 -38.19
N PRO A 216 -26.43 -6.22 -38.76
CA PRO A 216 -25.07 -6.67 -38.53
C PRO A 216 -24.04 -5.73 -39.18
N THR A 217 -22.97 -5.45 -38.45
CA THR A 217 -21.78 -4.74 -38.95
C THR A 217 -20.52 -5.47 -38.51
N ILE A 218 -19.41 -5.26 -39.20
CA ILE A 218 -18.09 -5.82 -38.87
C ILE A 218 -17.15 -4.71 -38.37
N ARG A 219 -16.34 -5.00 -37.35
CA ARG A 219 -15.39 -4.05 -36.74
C ARG A 219 -14.11 -4.74 -36.34
N GLY A 220 -13.01 -3.97 -36.33
CA GLY A 220 -11.70 -4.51 -35.96
C GLY A 220 -11.13 -5.47 -37.01
N THR A 221 -11.39 -5.20 -38.29
CA THR A 221 -10.83 -5.93 -39.42
C THR A 221 -9.30 -5.85 -39.46
N ALA A 222 -8.67 -6.76 -40.20
CA ALA A 222 -7.29 -6.62 -40.63
C ALA A 222 -7.25 -5.77 -41.91
N ALA A 223 -6.28 -4.85 -42.01
CA ALA A 223 -6.09 -3.99 -43.17
C ALA A 223 -4.64 -4.05 -43.66
N ASN A 224 -4.47 -4.00 -44.97
CA ASN A 224 -3.15 -3.95 -45.62
C ASN A 224 -2.65 -2.49 -45.69
N PRO A 225 -1.37 -2.27 -46.06
CA PRO A 225 -0.81 -0.92 -46.21
C PRO A 225 -1.54 -0.02 -47.22
N ASP A 226 -2.28 -0.60 -48.17
CA ASP A 226 -3.03 0.11 -49.20
C ASP A 226 -4.23 0.92 -48.67
N THR A 227 -4.71 0.61 -47.47
CA THR A 227 -5.96 1.16 -46.90
C THR A 227 -5.81 1.60 -45.45
N TYR A 228 -4.85 1.05 -44.70
CA TYR A 228 -4.71 1.33 -43.26
C TYR A 228 -4.44 2.82 -43.00
N PHE A 229 -3.53 3.45 -43.74
CA PHE A 229 -3.15 4.84 -43.50
C PHE A 229 -4.34 5.79 -43.76
N GLN A 230 -5.02 5.63 -44.89
CA GLN A 230 -6.18 6.45 -45.25
C GLN A 230 -7.32 6.27 -44.23
N ALA A 231 -7.55 5.04 -43.76
CA ALA A 231 -8.58 4.77 -42.75
C ALA A 231 -8.25 5.39 -41.39
N LEU A 232 -6.97 5.45 -41.01
CA LEU A 232 -6.55 6.10 -39.77
C LEU A 232 -6.64 7.63 -39.86
N GLU A 233 -6.32 8.24 -40.99
CA GLU A 233 -6.49 9.70 -41.17
C GLU A 233 -7.96 10.11 -41.26
N ALA A 234 -8.85 9.18 -41.62
CA ALA A 234 -10.29 9.46 -41.74
C ALA A 234 -10.95 9.88 -40.41
N ILE A 235 -10.35 9.58 -39.25
CA ILE A 235 -10.89 9.99 -37.94
C ILE A 235 -10.54 11.43 -37.54
N ASN A 236 -9.67 12.12 -38.27
CA ASN A 236 -9.23 13.49 -37.96
C ASN A 236 -10.36 14.52 -37.71
N PRO A 237 -11.49 14.52 -38.47
CA PRO A 237 -12.57 15.47 -38.24
C PRO A 237 -13.13 15.45 -36.81
N TRP A 238 -13.16 14.28 -36.16
CA TRP A 238 -13.61 14.15 -34.77
C TRP A 238 -12.64 14.81 -33.79
N TYR A 239 -11.34 14.71 -34.04
CA TYR A 239 -10.31 15.36 -33.20
C TYR A 239 -10.28 16.88 -33.41
N PHE A 240 -10.48 17.36 -34.64
CA PHE A 240 -10.55 18.80 -34.91
C PHE A 240 -11.74 19.48 -34.22
N GLN A 241 -12.86 18.76 -34.06
CA GLN A 241 -14.05 19.26 -33.37
C GLN A 241 -14.03 19.06 -31.85
N ALA A 242 -13.13 18.21 -31.34
CA ALA A 242 -13.09 17.81 -29.93
C ALA A 242 -12.98 18.99 -28.95
N TYR A 243 -12.12 19.98 -29.26
CA TYR A 243 -11.99 21.19 -28.43
C TYR A 243 -13.32 21.90 -28.27
N GLN A 244 -14.06 22.09 -29.38
CA GLN A 244 -15.33 22.78 -29.37
C GLN A 244 -16.37 21.98 -28.57
N HIS A 245 -16.42 20.66 -28.72
CA HIS A 245 -17.32 19.82 -27.92
C HIS A 245 -17.05 19.90 -26.41
N VAL A 246 -15.78 20.00 -26.00
CA VAL A 246 -15.43 20.20 -24.59
C VAL A 246 -15.86 21.59 -24.12
N LEU A 247 -15.61 22.63 -24.92
CA LEU A 247 -16.04 23.99 -24.61
C LEU A 247 -17.57 24.09 -24.47
N ASP A 248 -18.32 23.52 -25.41
CA ASP A 248 -19.78 23.49 -25.39
C ASP A 248 -20.31 22.74 -24.17
N ALA A 249 -19.66 21.64 -23.79
CA ALA A 249 -19.99 20.90 -22.57
C ALA A 249 -19.75 21.73 -21.31
N MET A 250 -18.62 22.46 -21.22
CA MET A 250 -18.32 23.38 -20.12
C MET A 250 -19.33 24.55 -20.06
N GLN A 251 -19.70 25.14 -21.20
CA GLN A 251 -20.69 26.21 -21.27
C GLN A 251 -22.08 25.74 -20.85
N THR A 252 -22.51 24.58 -21.35
CA THR A 252 -23.80 23.97 -20.98
C THR A 252 -23.85 23.68 -19.48
N PHE A 253 -22.75 23.16 -18.92
CA PHE A 253 -22.61 22.95 -17.48
C PHE A 253 -22.73 24.26 -16.70
N GLY A 254 -22.02 25.31 -17.11
CA GLY A 254 -22.08 26.62 -16.47
C GLY A 254 -23.45 27.26 -16.51
N ASN A 255 -24.15 27.20 -17.65
CA ASN A 255 -25.49 27.77 -17.80
C ASN A 255 -26.54 27.13 -16.87
N ILE A 256 -26.37 25.86 -16.50
CA ILE A 256 -27.29 25.14 -15.61
C ILE A 256 -26.86 25.25 -14.14
N THR A 257 -25.55 25.22 -13.87
CA THR A 257 -25.02 25.08 -12.50
C THR A 257 -24.48 26.39 -11.90
N GLY A 258 -24.22 27.39 -12.74
CA GLY A 258 -23.54 28.64 -12.39
C GLY A 258 -22.02 28.54 -12.29
N ARG A 259 -21.42 27.36 -12.52
CA ARG A 259 -19.97 27.14 -12.44
C ARG A 259 -19.36 27.03 -13.84
N TYR A 260 -18.58 28.02 -14.23
CA TYR A 260 -18.01 28.14 -15.57
C TYR A 260 -16.55 27.69 -15.58
N TYR A 261 -16.17 26.98 -16.65
CA TYR A 261 -14.83 26.48 -16.87
C TYR A 261 -14.42 26.72 -18.33
N GLN A 262 -13.11 26.68 -18.60
CA GLN A 262 -12.55 26.74 -19.95
C GLN A 262 -11.52 25.61 -20.14
N PRO A 263 -11.30 25.11 -21.36
CA PRO A 263 -10.24 24.13 -21.62
C PRO A 263 -8.84 24.60 -21.22
N PHE A 264 -8.58 25.90 -21.36
CA PHE A 264 -7.43 26.61 -20.83
C PHE A 264 -7.92 27.83 -20.05
N GLU A 265 -7.47 28.00 -18.80
CA GLU A 265 -7.93 29.09 -17.94
C GLU A 265 -6.74 29.95 -17.49
N TYR A 266 -6.82 31.25 -17.73
CA TYR A 266 -5.83 32.22 -17.24
C TYR A 266 -6.26 32.79 -15.90
N TYR A 267 -5.32 32.94 -14.99
CA TYR A 267 -5.52 33.58 -13.68
C TYR A 267 -4.32 34.45 -13.32
N GLY A 268 -4.54 35.72 -12.98
CA GLY A 268 -3.49 36.67 -12.60
C GLY A 268 -3.68 38.05 -13.20
N HIS A 269 -2.62 38.85 -13.22
CA HIS A 269 -2.64 40.22 -13.75
C HIS A 269 -2.95 40.22 -15.26
N PRO A 270 -3.86 41.04 -15.79
CA PRO A 270 -4.16 41.08 -17.24
C PRO A 270 -2.93 41.33 -18.12
N ASP A 271 -2.02 42.20 -17.67
CA ASP A 271 -0.73 42.49 -18.31
C ASP A 271 0.44 41.74 -17.69
N ALA A 272 0.28 40.47 -17.30
CA ALA A 272 1.37 39.72 -16.67
C ALA A 272 2.60 39.61 -17.57
N GLU A 273 3.78 39.78 -16.97
CA GLU A 273 5.08 39.67 -17.63
C GLU A 273 5.73 38.30 -17.36
N GLN A 274 5.41 37.66 -16.23
CA GLN A 274 5.84 36.30 -15.89
C GLN A 274 4.64 35.42 -15.61
N ILE A 275 4.60 34.24 -16.22
CA ILE A 275 3.53 33.26 -15.96
C ILE A 275 4.06 31.85 -15.68
N ILE A 276 3.26 31.08 -14.95
CA ILE A 276 3.43 29.65 -14.77
C ILE A 276 2.38 28.91 -15.62
N ILE A 277 2.74 27.79 -16.24
CA ILE A 277 1.81 26.92 -16.96
C ILE A 277 1.89 25.52 -16.35
N LEU A 278 0.75 24.99 -15.91
CA LEU A 278 0.70 23.72 -15.18
C LEU A 278 -0.64 23.00 -15.34
N MET A 279 -0.67 21.77 -14.82
CA MET A 279 -1.85 20.91 -14.74
C MET A 279 -2.05 20.40 -13.31
N GLY A 280 -3.30 20.21 -12.89
CA GLY A 280 -3.62 19.52 -11.65
C GLY A 280 -3.50 20.38 -10.39
N SER A 281 -3.31 19.72 -9.25
CA SER A 281 -3.51 20.33 -7.92
C SER A 281 -2.52 21.44 -7.56
N ALA A 282 -1.39 21.55 -8.27
CA ALA A 282 -0.43 22.63 -8.08
C ALA A 282 -1.00 24.02 -8.38
N ALA A 283 -2.15 24.11 -9.08
CA ALA A 283 -2.86 25.36 -9.30
C ALA A 283 -3.22 26.06 -7.96
N GLY A 284 -3.59 25.29 -6.93
CA GLY A 284 -3.99 25.82 -5.63
C GLY A 284 -2.95 26.72 -4.95
N PRO A 285 -1.75 26.20 -4.60
CA PRO A 285 -0.69 27.04 -4.05
C PRO A 285 -0.20 28.13 -5.02
N CYS A 286 -0.36 27.95 -6.33
CA CYS A 286 -0.04 29.01 -7.29
C CYS A 286 -1.01 30.19 -7.19
N GLU A 287 -2.31 29.94 -7.07
CA GLU A 287 -3.33 30.99 -6.86
C GLU A 287 -3.02 31.80 -5.60
N GLU A 288 -2.76 31.12 -4.48
CA GLU A 288 -2.49 31.78 -3.21
C GLU A 288 -1.26 32.71 -3.26
N VAL A 289 -0.20 32.28 -3.95
CA VAL A 289 1.00 33.11 -4.12
C VAL A 289 0.77 34.23 -5.13
N ILE A 290 0.04 33.98 -6.21
CA ILE A 290 -0.33 35.01 -7.19
C ILE A 290 -1.17 36.09 -6.51
N ASP A 291 -2.21 35.73 -5.76
CA ASP A 291 -3.04 36.67 -4.99
C ASP A 291 -2.17 37.59 -4.12
N GLN A 292 -1.22 37.01 -3.37
CA GLN A 292 -0.31 37.79 -2.55
C GLN A 292 0.58 38.72 -3.37
N LEU A 293 1.15 38.24 -4.48
CA LEU A 293 2.00 39.05 -5.36
C LEU A 293 1.21 40.17 -6.06
N LEU A 294 -0.06 39.95 -6.40
CA LEU A 294 -0.94 40.98 -6.95
C LEU A 294 -1.17 42.11 -5.94
N THR A 295 -1.30 41.82 -4.65
CA THR A 295 -1.35 42.88 -3.61
C THR A 295 -0.08 43.73 -3.53
N GLN A 296 1.03 43.20 -4.06
CA GLN A 296 2.34 43.87 -4.15
C GLN A 296 2.56 44.55 -5.52
N ASN A 297 1.52 44.64 -6.37
CA ASN A 297 1.56 45.18 -7.73
C ASN A 297 2.51 44.42 -8.68
N GLU A 298 2.77 43.14 -8.42
CA GLU A 298 3.57 42.29 -9.29
C GLU A 298 2.76 41.81 -10.49
N LYS A 299 3.34 41.88 -11.69
CA LYS A 299 2.69 41.47 -12.95
C LYS A 299 2.87 39.99 -13.23
N VAL A 300 2.24 39.16 -12.40
CA VAL A 300 2.33 37.71 -12.47
C VAL A 300 1.00 37.05 -12.79
N GLY A 301 1.05 35.82 -13.31
CA GLY A 301 -0.14 35.01 -13.52
C GLY A 301 0.18 33.55 -13.79
N MET A 302 -0.84 32.80 -14.20
CA MET A 302 -0.69 31.41 -14.62
C MET A 302 -1.74 31.00 -15.65
N VAL A 303 -1.45 29.93 -16.39
CA VAL A 303 -2.41 29.21 -17.22
C VAL A 303 -2.61 27.81 -16.65
N LYS A 304 -3.86 27.48 -16.31
CA LYS A 304 -4.30 26.14 -15.95
C LYS A 304 -4.67 25.40 -17.24
N VAL A 305 -4.02 24.27 -17.49
CA VAL A 305 -4.37 23.40 -18.62
C VAL A 305 -5.36 22.34 -18.12
N HIS A 306 -6.62 22.45 -18.54
CA HIS A 306 -7.64 21.46 -18.24
C HIS A 306 -7.73 20.42 -19.36
N LEU A 307 -7.85 20.83 -20.62
CA LEU A 307 -7.84 19.92 -21.76
C LEU A 307 -6.42 19.75 -22.28
N PHE A 308 -5.74 18.69 -21.85
CA PHE A 308 -4.38 18.38 -22.32
C PHE A 308 -4.38 17.73 -23.70
N ARG A 309 -5.38 16.90 -24.00
CA ARG A 309 -5.56 16.28 -25.32
C ARG A 309 -7.03 16.32 -25.75
N PRO A 310 -7.33 16.63 -27.02
CA PRO A 310 -6.44 17.21 -28.02
C PRO A 310 -5.96 18.61 -27.61
N PHE A 311 -4.67 18.91 -27.83
CA PHE A 311 -4.09 20.19 -27.45
C PHE A 311 -4.36 21.25 -28.52
N SER A 312 -5.16 22.28 -28.22
CA SER A 312 -5.43 23.37 -29.18
C SER A 312 -4.45 24.52 -28.99
N ALA A 313 -3.36 24.54 -29.75
CA ALA A 313 -2.35 25.61 -29.71
C ALA A 313 -2.96 27.00 -29.93
N GLN A 314 -3.88 27.14 -30.89
CA GLN A 314 -4.54 28.41 -31.17
C GLN A 314 -5.30 28.96 -29.97
N GLN A 315 -6.06 28.11 -29.28
CA GLN A 315 -6.89 28.55 -28.15
C GLN A 315 -6.06 28.76 -26.89
N PHE A 316 -5.03 27.94 -26.68
CA PHE A 316 -4.02 28.16 -25.65
C PHE A 316 -3.35 29.54 -25.80
N LEU A 317 -2.88 29.89 -27.01
CA LEU A 317 -2.20 31.17 -27.26
C LEU A 317 -3.10 32.38 -27.01
N LYS A 318 -4.42 32.26 -27.19
CA LYS A 318 -5.38 33.33 -26.90
C LYS A 318 -5.51 33.64 -25.41
N VAL A 319 -5.32 32.66 -24.53
CA VAL A 319 -5.40 32.88 -23.07
C VAL A 319 -4.10 33.38 -22.47
N VAL A 320 -2.98 33.25 -23.17
CA VAL A 320 -1.68 33.77 -22.75
C VAL A 320 -1.61 35.28 -23.01
N PRO A 321 -1.41 36.14 -21.98
CA PRO A 321 -1.30 37.58 -22.20
C PRO A 321 -0.17 37.96 -23.16
N LEU A 322 -0.39 38.99 -23.97
CA LEU A 322 0.59 39.47 -24.95
C LEU A 322 1.86 40.06 -24.29
N ALA A 323 1.73 40.57 -23.06
CA ALA A 323 2.82 41.17 -22.29
C ALA A 323 3.82 40.15 -21.71
N VAL A 324 3.54 38.85 -21.82
CA VAL A 324 4.37 37.78 -21.24
C VAL A 324 5.77 37.77 -21.86
N LYS A 325 6.77 37.87 -21.00
CA LYS A 325 8.21 37.84 -21.34
C LYS A 325 8.87 36.53 -20.91
N SER A 326 8.43 35.96 -19.79
CA SER A 326 8.99 34.73 -19.21
C SER A 326 7.91 33.73 -18.81
N ILE A 327 8.13 32.45 -19.10
CA ILE A 327 7.20 31.35 -18.83
C ILE A 327 7.94 30.23 -18.09
N ALA A 328 7.37 29.72 -16.99
CA ALA A 328 7.77 28.43 -16.43
C ALA A 328 6.69 27.38 -16.73
N VAL A 329 7.04 26.31 -17.43
CA VAL A 329 6.15 25.17 -17.62
C VAL A 329 6.51 24.10 -16.59
N LEU A 330 5.51 23.66 -15.84
CA LEU A 330 5.68 22.69 -14.75
C LEU A 330 5.07 21.35 -15.13
N ASP A 331 5.93 20.33 -15.19
CA ASP A 331 5.53 18.96 -15.45
C ASP A 331 5.61 18.13 -14.17
N ARG A 332 4.53 17.41 -13.87
CA ARG A 332 4.46 16.47 -12.75
C ARG A 332 4.84 15.06 -13.20
N THR A 333 5.88 14.92 -14.02
CA THR A 333 6.40 13.65 -14.51
C THR A 333 7.91 13.75 -14.78
N LYS A 334 8.55 12.62 -15.11
CA LYS A 334 9.93 12.57 -15.60
C LYS A 334 10.00 11.56 -16.73
N GLU A 335 10.52 11.98 -17.88
CA GLU A 335 10.87 11.10 -19.01
C GLU A 335 12.40 11.01 -19.13
N PRO A 336 13.07 10.01 -18.53
CA PRO A 336 14.52 9.89 -18.59
C PRO A 336 15.03 9.80 -20.03
N GLY A 337 15.94 10.71 -20.41
CA GLY A 337 16.52 10.75 -21.76
C GLY A 337 15.71 11.57 -22.79
N ALA A 338 14.50 12.02 -22.45
CA ALA A 338 13.74 12.92 -23.32
C ALA A 338 14.36 14.32 -23.37
N GLN A 339 14.10 15.05 -24.47
CA GLN A 339 14.52 16.45 -24.65
C GLN A 339 13.93 17.37 -23.57
N ALA A 340 12.68 17.11 -23.18
CA ALA A 340 11.96 17.73 -22.08
C ALA A 340 10.70 16.94 -21.78
N GLU A 341 10.01 17.31 -20.71
CA GLU A 341 8.74 16.72 -20.31
C GLU A 341 7.56 17.12 -21.23
N PRO A 342 6.45 16.34 -21.23
CA PRO A 342 5.40 16.44 -22.26
C PRO A 342 4.73 17.80 -22.37
N LEU A 343 4.32 18.43 -21.26
CA LEU A 343 3.64 19.72 -21.31
C LEU A 343 4.59 20.80 -21.83
N PHE A 344 5.84 20.80 -21.35
CA PHE A 344 6.85 21.71 -21.89
C PHE A 344 7.02 21.57 -23.42
N LEU A 345 7.07 20.34 -23.95
CA LEU A 345 7.20 20.11 -25.40
C LEU A 345 6.00 20.65 -26.19
N ASP A 346 4.77 20.45 -25.71
CA ASP A 346 3.57 20.98 -26.37
C ASP A 346 3.55 22.51 -26.38
N ILE A 347 3.91 23.13 -25.26
CA ILE A 347 3.94 24.59 -25.10
C ILE A 347 5.03 25.21 -25.99
N MET A 348 6.22 24.61 -26.00
CA MET A 348 7.31 25.07 -26.87
C MET A 348 6.94 24.96 -28.34
N THR A 349 6.28 23.88 -28.74
CA THR A 349 5.81 23.68 -30.12
C THR A 349 4.80 24.76 -30.50
N ALA A 350 3.77 24.98 -29.66
CA ALA A 350 2.77 26.01 -29.90
C ALA A 350 3.36 27.42 -30.04
N LEU A 351 4.33 27.77 -29.18
CA LEU A 351 5.03 29.07 -29.24
C LEU A 351 5.92 29.20 -30.48
N ALA A 352 6.69 28.15 -30.81
CA ALA A 352 7.60 28.12 -31.94
C ALA A 352 6.85 28.22 -33.28
N GLU A 353 5.76 27.48 -33.45
CA GLU A 353 4.92 27.55 -34.65
C GLU A 353 4.27 28.92 -34.78
N SER A 354 3.73 29.47 -33.69
CA SER A 354 3.14 30.83 -33.70
C SER A 354 4.15 31.90 -34.09
N PHE A 355 5.39 31.81 -33.61
CA PHE A 355 6.48 32.71 -34.00
C PHE A 355 6.86 32.51 -35.47
N SER A 356 7.04 31.25 -35.91
CA SER A 356 7.40 30.94 -37.31
C SER A 356 6.35 31.39 -38.32
N GLN A 357 5.08 31.45 -37.93
CA GLN A 357 3.97 31.93 -38.76
C GLN A 357 3.78 33.46 -38.70
N GLY A 358 4.58 34.18 -37.90
CA GLY A 358 4.43 35.63 -37.72
C GLY A 358 3.20 36.04 -36.91
N LEU A 359 2.55 35.10 -36.20
CA LEU A 359 1.43 35.39 -35.30
C LEU A 359 1.90 35.99 -33.97
N ARG A 360 3.21 35.94 -33.70
CA ARG A 360 3.85 36.51 -32.51
C ARG A 360 5.22 37.09 -32.88
N ASP A 361 5.50 38.31 -32.44
CA ASP A 361 6.73 39.04 -32.80
C ASP A 361 7.99 38.51 -32.09
N LYS A 362 7.83 37.92 -30.90
CA LYS A 362 8.96 37.47 -30.06
C LYS A 362 8.60 36.19 -29.32
N LEU A 363 9.56 35.28 -29.23
CA LEU A 363 9.46 34.14 -28.33
C LEU A 363 9.73 34.59 -26.89
N PRO A 364 8.83 34.31 -25.93
CA PRO A 364 9.13 34.51 -24.52
C PRO A 364 10.24 33.55 -24.08
N ASN A 365 10.95 33.89 -23.02
CA ASN A 365 11.91 32.99 -22.41
C ASN A 365 11.17 31.88 -21.64
N VAL A 366 11.30 30.63 -22.08
CA VAL A 366 10.58 29.49 -21.49
C VAL A 366 11.54 28.57 -20.76
N ILE A 367 11.27 28.34 -19.47
CA ILE A 367 11.99 27.38 -18.62
C ILE A 367 11.09 26.19 -18.29
N SER A 368 11.68 25.02 -18.04
CA SER A 368 10.96 23.80 -17.65
C SER A 368 11.32 23.41 -16.22
N GLY A 369 10.30 23.09 -15.43
CA GLY A 369 10.43 22.61 -14.06
C GLY A 369 9.74 21.28 -13.86
N ARG A 370 10.40 20.34 -13.18
CA ARG A 370 9.75 19.15 -12.61
C ARG A 370 9.41 19.37 -11.15
N TYR A 371 8.24 18.91 -10.73
CA TYR A 371 7.79 19.02 -9.34
C TYR A 371 6.93 17.82 -8.95
N GLY A 372 6.68 17.66 -7.65
CA GLY A 372 5.55 16.87 -7.17
C GLY A 372 5.53 15.38 -7.48
N LEU A 373 6.65 14.81 -7.95
CA LEU A 373 6.77 13.39 -8.25
C LEU A 373 6.49 12.58 -6.99
N SER A 374 5.64 11.55 -7.10
CA SER A 374 5.27 10.72 -5.97
C SER A 374 4.71 11.48 -4.76
N SER A 375 3.80 12.42 -5.01
CA SER A 375 3.26 13.34 -4.01
C SER A 375 4.31 14.14 -3.24
N LYS A 376 5.51 14.36 -3.80
CA LYS A 376 6.48 15.32 -3.23
C LYS A 376 5.79 16.66 -3.01
N GLU A 377 6.09 17.29 -1.89
CA GLU A 377 5.44 18.53 -1.51
C GLU A 377 5.66 19.63 -2.55
N PHE A 378 4.59 20.32 -2.91
CA PHE A 378 4.63 21.53 -3.74
C PHE A 378 3.79 22.59 -3.05
N ASP A 379 4.48 23.51 -2.39
CA ASP A 379 3.89 24.48 -1.48
C ASP A 379 4.20 25.91 -1.94
N PRO A 380 3.70 26.94 -1.23
CA PRO A 380 3.99 28.34 -1.59
C PRO A 380 5.48 28.71 -1.66
N ASP A 381 6.37 28.05 -0.89
CA ASP A 381 7.81 28.30 -0.96
C ASP A 381 8.35 27.90 -2.35
N CYS A 382 7.82 26.80 -2.91
CA CYS A 382 8.17 26.36 -4.26
C CYS A 382 7.73 27.39 -5.31
N VAL A 383 6.50 27.90 -5.21
CA VAL A 383 5.94 28.83 -6.20
C VAL A 383 6.67 30.17 -6.20
N ILE A 384 6.93 30.76 -5.02
CA ILE A 384 7.65 32.04 -4.95
C ILE A 384 9.08 31.90 -5.50
N THR A 385 9.71 30.75 -5.29
CA THR A 385 11.03 30.43 -5.85
C THR A 385 10.99 30.41 -7.38
N ILE A 386 9.93 29.87 -7.98
CA ILE A 386 9.75 29.83 -9.44
C ILE A 386 9.55 31.24 -10.01
N PHE A 387 8.69 32.07 -9.40
CA PHE A 387 8.52 33.46 -9.86
C PHE A 387 9.81 34.27 -9.72
N HIS A 388 10.56 34.07 -8.64
CA HIS A 388 11.89 34.66 -8.50
C HIS A 388 12.83 34.19 -9.63
N GLN A 389 12.83 32.89 -9.94
CA GLN A 389 13.62 32.33 -11.02
C GLN A 389 13.28 32.99 -12.37
N LEU A 390 11.99 33.23 -12.67
CA LEU A 390 11.53 33.87 -13.92
C LEU A 390 11.94 35.33 -14.07
N LYS A 391 12.30 36.01 -12.97
CA LYS A 391 12.78 37.40 -12.96
C LYS A 391 14.28 37.52 -13.20
N LEU A 392 15.04 36.43 -13.08
CA LEU A 392 16.48 36.46 -13.31
C LEU A 392 16.80 36.71 -14.78
N ALA A 393 17.88 37.47 -15.04
CA ALA A 393 18.33 37.74 -16.40
C ALA A 393 18.79 36.47 -17.15
N LYS A 394 19.30 35.47 -16.41
CA LYS A 394 19.70 34.17 -16.93
C LYS A 394 19.08 33.08 -16.07
N PRO A 395 17.80 32.74 -16.27
CA PRO A 395 17.18 31.71 -15.48
C PRO A 395 17.67 30.33 -15.90
N LYS A 396 17.59 29.39 -14.97
CA LYS A 396 17.91 28.00 -15.21
C LYS A 396 16.88 27.37 -16.12
N THR A 397 17.33 26.88 -17.27
CA THR A 397 16.47 26.40 -18.37
C THR A 397 15.70 25.12 -18.01
N ARG A 398 16.31 24.27 -17.19
CA ARG A 398 15.75 23.02 -16.66
C ARG A 398 16.00 22.96 -15.16
N PHE A 399 14.96 22.70 -14.37
CA PHE A 399 15.10 22.63 -12.93
C PHE A 399 14.21 21.56 -12.29
N THR A 400 14.53 21.25 -11.05
CA THR A 400 13.66 20.52 -10.11
C THR A 400 13.32 21.43 -8.93
N ILE A 401 12.16 21.24 -8.31
CA ILE A 401 11.73 21.99 -7.13
C ILE A 401 11.14 21.04 -6.09
N GLY A 402 11.39 21.32 -4.81
CA GLY A 402 10.95 20.46 -3.69
C GLY A 402 11.95 19.35 -3.29
N ILE A 403 13.15 19.32 -3.89
CA ILE A 403 14.25 18.39 -3.54
C ILE A 403 15.58 19.15 -3.46
N HIS A 404 16.59 18.53 -2.86
CA HIS A 404 17.98 18.98 -2.93
C HIS A 404 18.78 18.05 -3.86
N ASP A 405 19.07 18.51 -5.06
CA ASP A 405 19.84 17.77 -6.07
C ASP A 405 21.27 18.30 -6.12
N ASP A 406 22.13 17.65 -5.35
CA ASP A 406 23.57 17.89 -5.25
C ASP A 406 24.40 17.07 -6.25
N VAL A 407 23.75 16.26 -7.10
CA VAL A 407 24.42 15.41 -8.10
C VAL A 407 24.45 16.10 -9.45
N THR A 408 23.28 16.47 -9.97
CA THR A 408 23.18 17.18 -11.25
C THR A 408 23.02 18.68 -11.08
N GLY A 409 22.86 19.11 -9.82
CA GLY A 409 22.72 20.50 -9.46
C GLY A 409 21.40 21.10 -9.93
N LEU A 410 20.40 20.33 -10.43
CA LEU A 410 19.21 20.85 -11.10
C LEU A 410 18.20 21.55 -10.17
N SER A 411 18.21 21.25 -8.87
CA SER A 411 17.26 21.84 -7.92
C SER A 411 17.40 23.35 -7.78
N LEU A 412 16.29 24.06 -7.56
CA LEU A 412 16.31 25.47 -7.17
C LEU A 412 16.43 25.61 -5.64
N PRO A 413 17.21 26.58 -5.12
CA PRO A 413 17.25 26.87 -3.69
C PRO A 413 15.93 27.51 -3.24
N ILE A 414 15.33 26.94 -2.19
CA ILE A 414 13.98 27.33 -1.73
C ILE A 414 14.00 28.69 -1.03
N ILE A 415 13.15 29.60 -1.52
CA ILE A 415 12.83 30.90 -0.90
C ILE A 415 11.58 30.74 -0.04
N LYS A 416 11.61 31.25 1.20
CA LYS A 416 10.45 31.20 2.11
C LYS A 416 9.37 32.19 1.68
N ALA A 417 8.17 31.69 1.42
CA ALA A 417 7.02 32.53 1.14
C ALA A 417 6.48 33.14 2.44
N THR A 418 6.07 34.41 2.38
CA THR A 418 5.33 35.06 3.45
C THR A 418 3.91 35.31 2.95
N LEU A 419 2.98 34.46 3.38
CA LEU A 419 1.56 34.58 3.06
C LEU A 419 0.75 35.07 4.27
N PRO A 420 -0.29 35.89 4.07
CA PRO A 420 -1.21 36.26 5.14
C PRO A 420 -1.92 35.01 5.67
N THR A 421 -2.18 34.96 6.99
CA THR A 421 -2.98 33.86 7.56
C THR A 421 -4.43 34.04 7.14
N THR A 422 -4.89 33.24 6.19
CA THR A 422 -6.27 33.30 5.66
C THR A 422 -7.21 32.29 6.31
N HIS A 423 -6.68 31.29 7.02
CA HIS A 423 -7.49 30.23 7.64
C HIS A 423 -7.99 30.64 9.04
N LYS A 424 -9.21 30.21 9.37
CA LYS A 424 -9.77 30.33 10.73
C LYS A 424 -9.06 29.39 11.72
N LEU A 425 -8.69 28.19 11.27
CA LEU A 425 -7.99 27.19 12.08
C LEU A 425 -7.18 26.25 11.17
N ALA A 426 -5.94 25.97 11.55
CA ALA A 426 -5.12 24.88 11.03
C ALA A 426 -4.74 23.92 12.17
N ALA A 427 -5.05 22.64 12.03
CA ALA A 427 -4.83 21.62 13.06
C ALA A 427 -4.08 20.40 12.52
N LEU A 428 -3.20 19.84 13.36
CA LEU A 428 -2.46 18.61 13.12
C LEU A 428 -2.82 17.56 14.17
N PHE A 429 -3.05 16.33 13.74
CA PHE A 429 -3.29 15.19 14.63
C PHE A 429 -2.30 14.08 14.34
N TYR A 430 -1.45 13.76 15.30
CA TYR A 430 -0.44 12.71 15.23
C TYR A 430 -0.97 11.46 15.93
N GLY A 431 -1.28 10.42 15.16
CA GLY A 431 -1.81 9.15 15.65
C GLY A 431 -1.02 7.95 15.14
N LEU A 432 -1.35 6.78 15.66
CA LEU A 432 -0.80 5.50 15.24
C LEU A 432 -1.72 4.81 14.23
N GLY A 433 -1.16 4.15 13.22
CA GLY A 433 -1.93 3.26 12.36
C GLY A 433 -2.75 2.27 13.19
N SER A 434 -4.07 2.26 12.97
CA SER A 434 -5.09 1.45 13.68
C SER A 434 -5.56 1.94 15.06
N ASP A 435 -5.19 3.15 15.52
CA ASP A 435 -5.71 3.73 16.78
C ASP A 435 -7.05 4.49 16.63
N GLY A 436 -7.52 4.67 15.38
CA GLY A 436 -8.77 5.35 15.05
C GLY A 436 -8.68 6.87 14.89
N SER A 437 -7.48 7.47 15.00
CA SER A 437 -7.26 8.93 14.90
C SER A 437 -7.72 9.51 13.55
N VAL A 438 -7.28 8.89 12.44
CA VAL A 438 -7.68 9.32 11.09
C VAL A 438 -9.20 9.29 10.91
N SER A 439 -9.86 8.23 11.37
CA SER A 439 -11.31 8.09 11.28
C SER A 439 -12.04 9.16 12.10
N ALA A 440 -11.55 9.48 13.30
CA ALA A 440 -12.09 10.59 14.10
C ALA A 440 -11.91 11.95 13.40
N THR A 441 -10.75 12.20 12.79
CA THR A 441 -10.54 13.46 12.07
C THR A 441 -11.41 13.55 10.82
N LYS A 442 -11.57 12.46 10.04
CA LYS A 442 -12.53 12.39 8.91
C LYS A 442 -13.96 12.72 9.35
N ASN A 443 -14.40 12.16 10.49
CA ASN A 443 -15.71 12.46 11.06
C ASN A 443 -15.82 13.92 11.51
N THR A 444 -14.76 14.47 12.09
CA THR A 444 -14.68 15.88 12.50
C THR A 444 -14.87 16.81 11.30
N ILE A 445 -14.16 16.55 10.19
CA ILE A 445 -14.31 17.29 8.94
C ILE A 445 -15.75 17.25 8.43
N LYS A 446 -16.34 16.05 8.37
CA LYS A 446 -17.75 15.88 7.92
C LYS A 446 -18.74 16.59 8.83
N LEU A 447 -18.55 16.53 10.14
CA LEU A 447 -19.40 17.20 11.11
C LEU A 447 -19.37 18.71 10.90
N ILE A 448 -18.18 19.30 10.81
CA ILE A 448 -17.99 20.74 10.57
C ILE A 448 -18.60 21.14 9.22
N GLY A 449 -18.28 20.41 8.15
CA GLY A 449 -18.72 20.80 6.80
C GLY A 449 -20.23 20.65 6.58
N ASN A 450 -20.86 19.64 7.19
CA ASN A 450 -22.28 19.36 6.99
C ASN A 450 -23.21 20.16 7.91
N HIS A 451 -22.75 20.60 9.10
CA HIS A 451 -23.60 21.29 10.08
C HIS A 451 -23.27 22.77 10.26
N THR A 452 -22.22 23.28 9.62
CA THR A 452 -21.81 24.69 9.73
C THR A 452 -21.65 25.30 8.34
N PRO A 453 -21.69 26.64 8.20
CA PRO A 453 -21.38 27.31 6.93
C PRO A 453 -19.89 27.26 6.56
N LEU A 454 -19.01 26.75 7.43
CA LEU A 454 -17.57 26.71 7.22
C LEU A 454 -17.18 25.71 6.12
N PHE A 455 -16.02 25.94 5.53
CA PHE A 455 -15.38 25.07 4.54
C PHE A 455 -14.19 24.36 5.19
N PRO A 456 -14.33 23.10 5.61
CA PRO A 456 -13.18 22.30 6.06
C PRO A 456 -12.46 21.67 4.85
N GLN A 457 -11.15 21.52 4.99
CA GLN A 457 -10.27 20.73 4.13
C GLN A 457 -9.52 19.72 4.99
N GLY A 458 -9.52 18.45 4.58
CA GLY A 458 -8.83 17.36 5.25
C GLY A 458 -7.87 16.61 4.35
N TYR A 459 -6.64 16.40 4.80
CA TYR A 459 -5.66 15.55 4.13
C TYR A 459 -4.97 14.63 5.15
N PHE A 460 -4.63 13.41 4.75
CA PHE A 460 -4.13 12.38 5.65
C PHE A 460 -2.86 11.76 5.11
N VAL A 461 -1.76 11.91 5.85
CA VAL A 461 -0.49 11.26 5.58
C VAL A 461 -0.48 9.94 6.33
N TYR A 462 -0.33 8.85 5.60
CA TYR A 462 -0.21 7.51 6.16
C TYR A 462 1.23 7.04 5.98
N ASP A 463 1.73 6.33 6.98
CA ASP A 463 2.87 5.45 6.79
C ASP A 463 2.44 4.26 5.91
N SER A 464 3.30 3.91 4.98
CA SER A 464 3.29 2.67 4.21
C SER A 464 3.25 1.39 5.04
N LYS A 465 3.68 1.42 6.31
CA LYS A 465 3.54 0.28 7.24
C LYS A 465 2.07 -0.02 7.52
N LYS A 466 1.70 -1.28 7.29
CA LYS A 466 0.33 -1.78 7.46
C LYS A 466 -0.26 -1.52 8.85
N ALA A 467 0.53 -1.67 9.90
CA ALA A 467 0.10 -1.39 11.27
C ALA A 467 1.21 -0.71 12.08
N GLY A 468 0.82 0.15 13.02
CA GLY A 468 1.74 0.79 13.97
C GLY A 468 2.72 1.80 13.35
N GLY A 469 2.43 2.30 12.16
CA GLY A 469 3.14 3.43 11.54
C GLY A 469 2.59 4.78 12.00
N LEU A 470 3.31 5.87 11.71
CA LEU A 470 2.83 7.22 12.00
C LEU A 470 1.67 7.59 11.06
N THR A 471 0.65 8.26 11.59
CA THR A 471 -0.38 8.92 10.79
C THR A 471 -0.46 10.38 11.19
N VAL A 472 -0.52 11.28 10.19
CA VAL A 472 -0.68 12.71 10.42
C VAL A 472 -1.89 13.21 9.66
N SER A 473 -2.91 13.66 10.40
CA SER A 473 -4.09 14.28 9.81
C SER A 473 -3.92 15.80 9.78
N HIS A 474 -4.09 16.39 8.61
CA HIS A 474 -4.07 17.83 8.37
C HIS A 474 -5.51 18.34 8.19
N LEU A 475 -5.90 19.30 9.01
CA LEU A 475 -7.21 19.94 8.95
C LEU A 475 -7.05 21.45 8.80
N ARG A 476 -7.62 22.04 7.75
CA ARG A 476 -7.79 23.49 7.61
C ARG A 476 -9.28 23.83 7.58
N ILE A 477 -9.62 25.00 8.12
CA ILE A 477 -11.00 25.50 8.14
C ILE A 477 -11.00 26.97 7.73
N ASN A 478 -11.91 27.33 6.83
CA ASN A 478 -12.10 28.71 6.42
C ASN A 478 -13.58 29.08 6.24
N HIS A 479 -13.87 30.37 6.09
CA HIS A 479 -15.20 30.91 5.80
C HIS A 479 -15.58 30.85 4.32
N GLN A 480 -14.59 30.86 3.43
CA GLN A 480 -14.76 30.77 1.98
C GLN A 480 -14.08 29.51 1.44
N PRO A 481 -14.46 29.00 0.25
CA PRO A 481 -13.72 27.96 -0.43
C PRO A 481 -12.25 28.34 -0.64
N PHE A 482 -11.36 27.37 -0.52
CA PHE A 482 -9.93 27.54 -0.73
C PHE A 482 -9.33 26.20 -1.20
N TYR A 483 -8.14 26.26 -1.82
CA TYR A 483 -7.51 25.11 -2.47
C TYR A 483 -6.04 24.96 -2.05
N SER A 484 -5.76 25.03 -0.75
CA SER A 484 -4.41 24.85 -0.18
C SER A 484 -3.95 23.39 -0.26
N SER A 485 -3.63 22.91 -1.46
CA SER A 485 -3.26 21.52 -1.78
C SER A 485 -1.83 21.18 -1.36
N TYR A 486 -1.44 21.58 -0.15
CA TYR A 486 -0.13 21.33 0.47
C TYR A 486 -0.29 21.08 1.98
N LEU A 487 0.73 20.52 2.64
CA LEU A 487 0.73 20.19 4.06
C LEU A 487 0.82 21.44 4.95
N ILE A 488 0.25 21.34 6.16
CA ILE A 488 0.32 22.41 7.17
C ILE A 488 1.72 22.46 7.77
N LYS A 489 2.40 23.60 7.62
CA LYS A 489 3.71 23.89 8.23
C LYS A 489 3.62 24.58 9.60
N GLN A 490 2.54 25.33 9.82
CA GLN A 490 2.29 26.11 11.04
C GLN A 490 0.83 25.90 11.47
N ALA A 491 0.63 25.27 12.62
CA ALA A 491 -0.68 24.86 13.13
C ALA A 491 -1.08 25.66 14.39
N ASP A 492 -2.35 26.00 14.49
CA ASP A 492 -2.97 26.60 15.67
C ASP A 492 -3.23 25.56 16.77
N PHE A 493 -3.42 24.29 16.37
CA PHE A 493 -3.65 23.16 17.26
C PHE A 493 -2.81 21.95 16.85
N ILE A 494 -2.16 21.28 17.81
CA ILE A 494 -1.50 20.00 17.62
C ILE A 494 -1.98 19.00 18.66
N GLY A 495 -2.57 17.89 18.21
CA GLY A 495 -2.90 16.73 19.04
C GLY A 495 -1.90 15.60 18.86
N CYS A 496 -1.23 15.19 19.94
CA CYS A 496 -0.34 14.04 20.00
C CYS A 496 -1.03 12.89 20.72
N HIS A 497 -1.49 11.90 19.97
CA HIS A 497 -2.33 10.82 20.52
C HIS A 497 -1.51 9.66 21.10
N GLN A 498 -0.18 9.70 20.94
CA GLN A 498 0.76 8.66 21.36
C GLN A 498 1.94 9.29 22.10
N TRP A 499 2.10 8.95 23.37
CA TRP A 499 3.15 9.51 24.25
C TRP A 499 4.56 9.40 23.62
N GLN A 500 4.89 8.24 23.07
CA GLN A 500 6.21 7.94 22.51
C GLN A 500 6.62 8.83 21.34
N PHE A 501 5.67 9.49 20.66
CA PHE A 501 5.97 10.35 19.51
C PHE A 501 6.74 11.60 19.89
N ILE A 502 6.57 12.11 21.12
CA ILE A 502 7.28 13.30 21.60
C ILE A 502 8.81 13.11 21.64
N HIS A 503 9.25 11.87 21.80
CA HIS A 503 10.66 11.49 21.82
C HIS A 503 11.23 11.19 20.43
N LYS A 504 10.39 11.13 19.38
CA LYS A 504 10.81 10.66 18.05
C LYS A 504 10.63 11.70 16.94
N TYR A 505 9.52 12.44 16.95
CA TYR A 505 9.14 13.30 15.83
C TYR A 505 9.23 14.79 16.17
N GLN A 506 9.28 15.60 15.12
CA GLN A 506 9.20 17.07 15.23
C GLN A 506 7.73 17.52 15.17
N LEU A 507 7.09 17.57 16.35
CA LEU A 507 5.68 17.99 16.49
C LEU A 507 5.58 19.48 16.80
N ILE A 508 6.26 19.93 17.86
CA ILE A 508 6.11 21.29 18.42
C ILE A 508 6.73 22.35 17.50
N GLU A 509 7.68 21.95 16.67
CA GLU A 509 8.30 22.76 15.64
C GLU A 509 7.26 23.35 14.68
N LYS A 510 6.16 22.62 14.42
CA LYS A 510 5.04 23.02 13.57
C LYS A 510 3.95 23.82 14.32
N LEU A 511 4.06 24.04 15.63
CA LEU A 511 3.08 24.80 16.41
C LEU A 511 3.33 26.30 16.26
N LYS A 512 2.27 27.10 16.08
CA LYS A 512 2.36 28.57 16.09
C LYS A 512 2.61 29.10 17.52
N PRO A 513 3.21 30.30 17.66
CA PRO A 513 3.22 31.00 18.94
C PRO A 513 1.80 31.16 19.52
N GLY A 514 1.61 30.86 20.81
CA GLY A 514 0.31 30.86 21.49
C GLY A 514 -0.61 29.69 21.17
N GLY A 515 -0.20 28.77 20.29
CA GLY A 515 -0.99 27.63 19.84
C GLY A 515 -1.28 26.59 20.93
N ILE A 516 -2.27 25.73 20.69
CA ILE A 516 -2.72 24.70 21.62
C ILE A 516 -1.99 23.38 21.34
N PHE A 517 -1.40 22.79 22.38
CA PHE A 517 -0.80 21.46 22.33
C PHE A 517 -1.53 20.50 23.29
N LEU A 518 -2.10 19.43 22.75
CA LEU A 518 -2.76 18.37 23.51
C LEU A 518 -1.95 17.07 23.42
N ILE A 519 -1.58 16.47 24.55
CA ILE A 519 -0.87 15.17 24.60
C ILE A 519 -1.67 14.10 25.33
N ASN A 520 -1.75 12.91 24.75
CA ASN A 520 -2.23 11.71 25.43
C ASN A 520 -1.09 11.09 26.23
N SER A 521 -1.19 11.08 27.56
CA SER A 521 -0.12 10.69 28.48
C SER A 521 -0.59 9.70 29.54
N PRO A 522 0.23 8.69 29.92
CA PRO A 522 -0.05 7.85 31.07
C PRO A 522 0.23 8.54 32.41
N TYR A 523 0.91 9.68 32.42
CA TYR A 523 1.34 10.41 33.61
C TYR A 523 0.32 11.48 34.05
N LYS A 524 0.37 11.86 35.33
CA LYS A 524 -0.44 12.96 35.88
C LYS A 524 0.10 14.32 35.42
N SER A 525 -0.76 15.35 35.35
CA SER A 525 -0.41 16.68 34.84
C SER A 525 0.80 17.33 35.54
N ASP A 526 0.92 17.15 36.84
CA ASP A 526 2.03 17.67 37.68
C ASP A 526 3.38 16.99 37.39
N GLN A 527 3.38 15.81 36.79
CA GLN A 527 4.59 15.04 36.48
C GLN A 527 5.04 15.17 35.02
N ILE A 528 4.13 15.57 34.11
CA ILE A 528 4.40 15.55 32.66
C ILE A 528 5.59 16.43 32.29
N TRP A 529 5.71 17.61 32.90
CA TRP A 529 6.79 18.54 32.58
C TRP A 529 8.17 17.89 32.71
N HIS A 530 8.40 17.16 33.80
CA HIS A 530 9.64 16.40 34.06
C HIS A 530 9.89 15.27 33.05
N HIS A 531 8.82 14.67 32.51
CA HIS A 531 8.93 13.60 31.53
C HIS A 531 9.09 14.08 30.07
N LEU A 532 8.79 15.35 29.77
CA LEU A 532 8.98 15.92 28.44
C LEU A 532 10.47 16.12 28.15
N PRO A 533 10.94 15.86 26.91
CA PRO A 533 12.31 16.15 26.54
C PRO A 533 12.69 17.62 26.72
N GLN A 534 13.95 17.89 27.09
CA GLN A 534 14.43 19.26 27.33
C GLN A 534 14.18 20.19 26.12
N GLU A 535 14.37 19.67 24.90
CA GLU A 535 14.15 20.39 23.64
C GLU A 535 12.68 20.77 23.46
N ILE A 536 11.77 19.89 23.89
CA ILE A 536 10.33 20.11 23.82
C ILE A 536 9.90 21.15 24.85
N GLN A 537 10.40 21.05 26.09
CA GLN A 537 10.15 22.06 27.12
C GLN A 537 10.59 23.45 26.65
N TYR A 538 11.79 23.56 26.07
CA TYR A 538 12.29 24.80 25.47
C TYR A 538 11.34 25.34 24.40
N LEU A 539 10.96 24.51 23.41
CA LEU A 539 10.11 24.93 22.30
C LEU A 539 8.71 25.38 22.77
N LEU A 540 8.10 24.66 23.72
CA LEU A 540 6.79 25.00 24.27
C LEU A 540 6.83 26.36 24.98
N ARG A 541 7.91 26.66 25.72
CA ARG A 541 8.12 27.97 26.36
C ARG A 541 8.36 29.07 25.35
N GLN A 542 9.27 28.85 24.40
CA GLN A 542 9.61 29.82 23.36
C GLN A 542 8.36 30.24 22.58
N LYS A 543 7.47 29.29 22.29
CA LYS A 543 6.22 29.53 21.59
C LYS A 543 5.08 29.97 22.50
N GLN A 544 5.28 30.09 23.82
CA GLN A 544 4.22 30.40 24.80
C GLN A 544 2.98 29.52 24.60
N ALA A 545 3.21 28.21 24.40
CA ALA A 545 2.17 27.26 24.03
C ALA A 545 1.15 27.01 25.16
N GLN A 546 -0.11 26.80 24.79
CA GLN A 546 -1.14 26.36 25.72
C GLN A 546 -1.16 24.84 25.78
N CYS A 547 -0.58 24.27 26.83
CA CYS A 547 -0.37 22.82 26.95
C CYS A 547 -1.48 22.15 27.77
N TYR A 548 -1.98 21.01 27.26
CA TYR A 548 -3.02 20.21 27.90
C TYR A 548 -2.67 18.72 27.83
N THR A 549 -3.11 17.96 28.83
CA THR A 549 -2.95 16.50 28.89
C THR A 549 -4.29 15.80 29.10
N ILE A 550 -4.33 14.53 28.67
CA ILE A 550 -5.39 13.58 28.99
C ILE A 550 -4.81 12.16 29.01
N ASN A 551 -5.31 11.29 29.89
CA ASN A 551 -5.05 9.85 29.81
C ASN A 551 -6.20 9.15 29.08
N ALA A 552 -6.20 9.24 27.75
CA ALA A 552 -7.30 8.74 26.94
C ALA A 552 -7.46 7.22 27.02
N TYR A 553 -6.36 6.48 27.22
CA TYR A 553 -6.41 5.03 27.40
C TYR A 553 -7.05 4.61 28.72
N GLN A 554 -6.81 5.36 29.80
CA GLN A 554 -7.49 5.12 31.08
C GLN A 554 -9.00 5.35 30.96
N ILE A 555 -9.41 6.44 30.31
CA ILE A 555 -10.83 6.74 30.07
C ILE A 555 -11.46 5.67 29.17
N ALA A 556 -10.79 5.26 28.10
CA ALA A 556 -11.27 4.21 27.20
C ALA A 556 -11.50 2.88 27.95
N ARG A 557 -10.62 2.51 28.90
CA ARG A 557 -10.81 1.34 29.77
C ARG A 557 -11.99 1.49 30.72
N GLN A 558 -12.14 2.65 31.36
CA GLN A 558 -13.27 2.94 32.25
C GLN A 558 -14.62 2.87 31.50
N CYS A 559 -14.64 3.31 30.24
CA CYS A 559 -15.81 3.24 29.37
C CYS A 559 -15.95 1.93 28.59
N GLN A 560 -15.12 0.91 28.83
CA GLN A 560 -15.15 -0.37 28.10
C GLN A 560 -15.05 -0.21 26.57
N LEU A 561 -14.25 0.76 26.10
CA LEU A 561 -13.97 1.02 24.68
C LEU A 561 -12.70 0.30 24.18
N GLY A 562 -12.05 -0.48 25.05
CA GLY A 562 -10.77 -1.13 24.75
C GLY A 562 -9.65 -0.10 24.55
N GLY A 563 -8.81 -0.27 23.53
CA GLY A 563 -7.74 0.66 23.16
C GLY A 563 -8.18 1.84 22.27
N ARG A 564 -9.48 2.09 22.09
CA ARG A 564 -9.98 3.11 21.17
C ARG A 564 -10.10 4.47 21.86
N ILE A 565 -9.23 5.41 21.48
CA ILE A 565 -9.17 6.76 22.04
C ILE A 565 -9.81 7.83 21.14
N ASN A 566 -10.33 7.42 19.97
CA ASN A 566 -10.83 8.29 18.91
C ASN A 566 -11.91 9.29 19.38
N THR A 567 -12.96 8.83 20.07
CA THR A 567 -14.05 9.68 20.59
C THR A 567 -13.56 10.67 21.65
N ILE A 568 -12.61 10.24 22.47
CA ILE A 568 -12.03 11.04 23.56
C ILE A 568 -11.19 12.18 22.96
N MET A 569 -10.25 11.86 22.06
CA MET A 569 -9.39 12.87 21.42
C MET A 569 -10.19 13.84 20.54
N GLN A 570 -11.25 13.36 19.86
CA GLN A 570 -12.15 14.21 19.10
C GLN A 570 -12.91 15.21 20.00
N THR A 571 -13.40 14.75 21.15
CA THR A 571 -14.10 15.62 22.12
C THR A 571 -13.16 16.69 22.66
N ALA A 572 -11.91 16.30 22.99
CA ALA A 572 -10.90 17.21 23.47
C ALA A 572 -10.56 18.32 22.45
N PHE A 573 -10.51 17.98 21.15
CA PHE A 573 -10.31 18.96 20.08
C PHE A 573 -11.41 20.04 20.05
N PHE A 574 -12.69 19.66 20.09
CA PHE A 574 -13.79 20.63 20.08
C PHE A 574 -13.80 21.47 21.36
N TYR A 575 -13.53 20.86 22.51
CA TYR A 575 -13.48 21.55 23.79
C TYR A 575 -12.35 22.60 23.85
N LEU A 576 -11.15 22.26 23.34
CA LEU A 576 -10.01 23.16 23.42
C LEU A 576 -10.03 24.25 22.36
N THR A 577 -10.45 23.93 21.13
CA THR A 577 -10.44 24.91 20.04
C THR A 577 -11.57 25.92 20.09
N GLN A 578 -12.66 25.62 20.83
CA GLN A 578 -13.87 26.45 20.91
C GLN A 578 -14.40 26.83 19.52
N LEU A 579 -14.18 25.97 18.52
CA LEU A 579 -14.59 26.19 17.13
C LEU A 579 -16.12 26.31 17.01
N LEU A 580 -16.83 25.57 17.86
CA LEU A 580 -18.28 25.58 18.05
C LEU A 580 -18.60 25.68 19.54
N PRO A 581 -19.74 26.29 19.92
CA PRO A 581 -20.23 26.22 21.30
C PRO A 581 -20.31 24.77 21.78
N MET A 582 -19.83 24.50 22.99
CA MET A 582 -19.65 23.11 23.42
C MET A 582 -20.97 22.34 23.59
N SER A 583 -22.08 23.03 23.86
CA SER A 583 -23.43 22.45 23.84
C SER A 583 -23.81 21.89 22.47
N GLU A 584 -23.54 22.66 21.41
CA GLU A 584 -23.78 22.30 20.01
C GLU A 584 -22.84 21.17 19.56
N ALA A 585 -21.54 21.29 19.84
CA ALA A 585 -20.56 20.27 19.51
C ALA A 585 -20.91 18.92 20.19
N LYS A 586 -21.31 18.95 21.47
CA LYS A 586 -21.76 17.77 22.19
C LYS A 586 -22.97 17.14 21.51
N GLN A 587 -23.99 17.92 21.18
CA GLN A 587 -25.19 17.39 20.50
C GLN A 587 -24.83 16.73 19.17
N GLN A 588 -24.06 17.39 18.32
CA GLN A 588 -23.67 16.85 17.01
C GLN A 588 -22.81 15.58 17.14
N LEU A 589 -21.90 15.52 18.12
CA LEU A 589 -21.12 14.32 18.42
C LEU A 589 -22.03 13.16 18.86
N LYS A 590 -23.01 13.42 19.74
CA LYS A 590 -23.97 12.40 20.18
C LYS A 590 -24.79 11.85 19.02
N GLU A 591 -25.27 12.72 18.13
CA GLU A 591 -26.02 12.33 16.93
C GLU A 591 -25.16 11.51 15.96
N ALA A 592 -23.92 11.96 15.70
CA ALA A 592 -22.98 11.26 14.82
C ALA A 592 -22.58 9.88 15.36
N ILE A 593 -22.33 9.75 16.67
CA ILE A 593 -22.05 8.47 17.34
C ILE A 593 -23.25 7.54 17.24
N SER A 594 -24.45 8.08 17.50
CA SER A 594 -25.69 7.30 17.40
C SER A 594 -25.90 6.76 15.99
N GLN A 595 -25.72 7.58 14.95
CA GLN A 595 -25.84 7.14 13.56
C GLN A 595 -24.76 6.11 13.18
N SER A 596 -23.50 6.35 13.57
CA SER A 596 -22.35 5.52 13.17
C SER A 596 -22.32 4.16 13.87
N TYR A 597 -22.77 4.10 15.14
CA TYR A 597 -22.64 2.92 15.99
C TYR A 597 -23.97 2.21 16.29
N ARG A 598 -25.12 2.70 15.81
CA ARG A 598 -26.43 2.02 15.96
C ARG A 598 -26.37 0.54 15.58
N LYS A 599 -25.67 0.21 14.49
CA LYS A 599 -25.52 -1.19 14.01
C LYS A 599 -24.61 -2.07 14.88
N LYS A 600 -23.87 -1.49 15.84
CA LYS A 600 -22.93 -2.20 16.74
C LYS A 600 -23.51 -2.50 18.13
N GLY A 601 -24.75 -2.08 18.41
CA GLY A 601 -25.45 -2.32 19.68
C GLY A 601 -25.51 -1.11 20.61
N ALA A 602 -26.52 -1.09 21.49
CA ALA A 602 -26.81 0.04 22.39
C ALA A 602 -25.68 0.34 23.37
N ASN A 603 -25.06 -0.70 23.96
CA ASN A 603 -23.97 -0.54 24.92
C ASN A 603 -22.76 0.20 24.31
N VAL A 604 -22.44 -0.04 23.04
CA VAL A 604 -21.33 0.67 22.36
C VAL A 604 -21.64 2.16 22.22
N VAL A 605 -22.90 2.51 21.93
CA VAL A 605 -23.33 3.91 21.83
C VAL A 605 -23.21 4.56 23.21
N GLU A 606 -23.78 3.96 24.26
CA GLU A 606 -23.74 4.48 25.63
C GLU A 606 -22.30 4.67 26.14
N ASN A 607 -21.43 3.69 25.92
CA ASN A 607 -20.01 3.75 26.28
C ASN A 607 -19.30 4.95 25.63
N ASN A 608 -19.60 5.25 24.37
CA ASN A 608 -19.04 6.42 23.68
C ASN A 608 -19.64 7.74 24.21
N LEU A 609 -20.93 7.77 24.56
CA LEU A 609 -21.56 8.95 25.17
C LEU A 609 -20.95 9.28 26.53
N ASN A 610 -20.72 8.27 27.36
CA ASN A 610 -20.06 8.43 28.66
C ASN A 610 -18.62 8.94 28.50
N ALA A 611 -17.90 8.47 27.47
CA ALA A 611 -16.55 8.93 27.18
C ALA A 611 -16.48 10.44 26.87
N ILE A 612 -17.48 11.02 26.19
CA ILE A 612 -17.56 12.47 25.93
C ILE A 612 -17.56 13.25 27.25
N ASP A 613 -18.41 12.86 28.20
CA ASP A 613 -18.60 13.60 29.43
C ASP A 613 -17.42 13.47 30.40
N LEU A 614 -16.80 12.29 30.45
CA LEU A 614 -15.56 12.08 31.21
C LEU A 614 -14.39 12.85 30.61
N THR A 615 -14.30 12.93 29.27
CA THR A 615 -13.23 13.67 28.59
C THR A 615 -13.19 15.13 29.03
N ILE A 616 -14.33 15.82 29.02
CA ILE A 616 -14.41 17.25 29.37
C ILE A 616 -13.93 17.49 30.81
N LYS A 617 -14.18 16.55 31.73
CA LYS A 617 -13.75 16.63 33.13
C LYS A 617 -12.28 16.27 33.34
N ALA A 618 -11.70 15.47 32.45
CA ALA A 618 -10.37 14.88 32.62
C ALA A 618 -9.24 15.63 31.90
N ILE A 619 -9.57 16.63 31.05
CA ILE A 619 -8.55 17.47 30.43
C ILE A 619 -7.96 18.40 31.48
N GLU A 620 -6.65 18.34 31.63
CA GLU A 620 -5.90 19.17 32.58
C GLU A 620 -4.92 20.05 31.83
N LYS A 621 -4.77 21.30 32.29
CA LYS A 621 -3.77 22.23 31.77
C LYS A 621 -2.41 21.92 32.39
N ILE A 622 -1.36 21.95 31.57
CA ILE A 622 0.03 21.85 32.02
C ILE A 622 0.60 23.27 32.07
N ASP A 623 1.09 23.68 33.24
CA ASP A 623 1.78 24.96 33.38
C ASP A 623 3.21 24.88 32.84
N LEU A 624 3.61 25.90 32.09
CA LEU A 624 4.97 26.00 31.56
C LEU A 624 5.94 26.37 32.68
N GLN A 625 6.84 25.46 33.04
CA GLN A 625 7.83 25.67 34.11
C GLN A 625 9.22 26.01 33.56
N GLN A 626 10.23 26.14 34.43
CA GLN A 626 11.62 26.24 33.98
C GLN A 626 12.06 24.93 33.30
N ILE A 627 13.06 25.00 32.41
CA ILE A 627 13.57 23.78 31.77
C ILE A 627 14.19 22.91 32.85
N ASP A 628 13.70 21.67 32.94
CA ASP A 628 14.22 20.68 33.87
C ASP A 628 15.44 20.00 33.27
N ILE A 629 16.60 20.33 33.82
CA ILE A 629 17.90 19.78 33.40
C ILE A 629 18.06 18.29 33.69
N THR A 630 17.20 17.71 34.53
CA THR A 630 17.20 16.28 34.85
C THR A 630 16.32 15.47 33.89
N SER A 631 15.47 16.13 33.11
CA SER A 631 14.69 15.49 32.03
C SER A 631 15.61 14.96 30.94
N LEU A 632 15.18 13.89 30.27
CA LEU A 632 15.94 13.30 29.17
C LEU A 632 15.96 14.25 27.96
N CYS A 633 17.01 14.16 27.14
CA CYS A 633 16.99 14.73 25.79
C CYS A 633 16.22 13.81 24.84
N ARG A 634 15.86 14.32 23.65
CA ARG A 634 15.26 13.49 22.61
C ARG A 634 16.25 12.39 22.19
N SER A 635 15.81 11.13 22.25
CA SER A 635 16.67 9.98 21.90
C SER A 635 17.06 9.98 20.42
N ALA A 636 18.24 9.43 20.12
CA ALA A 636 18.61 9.12 18.74
C ALA A 636 17.57 8.16 18.12
N THR A 637 17.21 8.38 16.85
CA THR A 637 16.21 7.56 16.15
C THR A 637 16.63 6.11 15.97
N VAL A 638 17.94 5.88 15.85
CA VAL A 638 18.58 4.55 15.77
C VAL A 638 19.79 4.53 16.69
N ALA A 639 20.25 3.34 17.06
CA ALA A 639 21.43 3.18 17.91
C ALA A 639 22.73 3.68 17.24
N HIS A 640 23.70 4.13 18.05
CA HIS A 640 24.96 4.71 17.56
C HIS A 640 25.87 3.72 16.82
N ASP A 641 25.73 2.42 17.11
CA ASP A 641 26.44 1.31 16.47
C ASP A 641 25.78 0.84 15.17
N ALA A 642 24.69 1.46 14.73
CA ALA A 642 24.07 1.17 13.45
C ALA A 642 25.02 1.51 12.27
N PRO A 643 24.91 0.82 11.11
CA PRO A 643 25.68 1.13 9.92
C PRO A 643 25.49 2.57 9.43
N ASP A 644 26.50 3.13 8.76
CA ASP A 644 26.47 4.55 8.35
C ASP A 644 25.28 4.90 7.47
N PHE A 645 24.91 4.04 6.52
CA PHE A 645 23.71 4.23 5.72
C PHE A 645 22.44 4.26 6.58
N VAL A 646 22.36 3.43 7.62
CA VAL A 646 21.21 3.42 8.55
C VAL A 646 21.17 4.70 9.38
N LYS A 647 22.32 5.17 9.90
CA LYS A 647 22.41 6.40 10.70
C LYS A 647 22.11 7.67 9.90
N ASN A 648 22.60 7.73 8.66
CA ASN A 648 22.58 8.96 7.86
C ASN A 648 21.35 9.07 6.95
N VAL A 649 20.79 7.94 6.52
CA VAL A 649 19.65 7.88 5.57
C VAL A 649 18.41 7.31 6.25
N THR A 650 18.43 6.04 6.66
CA THR A 650 17.26 5.37 7.26
C THR A 650 16.72 6.10 8.49
N ALA A 651 17.60 6.55 9.39
CA ALA A 651 17.21 7.26 10.61
C ALA A 651 16.49 8.58 10.31
N LYS A 652 16.94 9.35 9.30
CA LYS A 652 16.26 10.58 8.88
C LYS A 652 14.87 10.28 8.32
N MET A 653 14.72 9.24 7.51
CA MET A 653 13.40 8.82 7.01
C MET A 653 12.49 8.36 8.16
N LEU A 654 12.99 7.57 9.11
CA LEU A 654 12.26 7.14 10.30
C LEU A 654 11.86 8.30 11.23
N ALA A 655 12.57 9.42 11.18
CA ALA A 655 12.32 10.63 11.96
C ALA A 655 11.38 11.63 11.27
N ASP A 656 10.74 11.26 10.15
CA ASP A 656 9.90 12.16 9.32
C ASP A 656 10.73 13.32 8.69
N LEU A 657 12.01 13.07 8.40
CA LEU A 657 12.95 14.03 7.80
C LEU A 657 13.50 13.55 6.45
N GLY A 658 12.82 12.59 5.81
CA GLY A 658 13.23 12.03 4.52
C GLY A 658 13.34 13.09 3.41
N ASP A 659 12.50 14.12 3.42
CA ASP A 659 12.55 15.23 2.44
C ASP A 659 13.83 16.08 2.52
N THR A 660 14.59 15.99 3.62
CA THR A 660 15.87 16.72 3.79
C THR A 660 17.06 16.00 3.17
N LEU A 661 16.89 14.74 2.76
CA LEU A 661 17.95 13.94 2.15
C LEU A 661 18.22 14.42 0.72
N PRO A 662 19.49 14.67 0.35
CA PRO A 662 19.83 15.07 -1.00
C PRO A 662 19.87 13.87 -1.94
N VAL A 663 19.91 14.11 -3.26
CA VAL A 663 19.93 13.06 -4.29
C VAL A 663 21.13 12.11 -4.13
N SER A 664 22.30 12.61 -3.75
CA SER A 664 23.55 11.83 -3.66
C SER A 664 23.55 10.65 -2.68
N VAL A 665 22.63 10.63 -1.70
CA VAL A 665 22.58 9.57 -0.67
C VAL A 665 21.79 8.34 -1.11
N PHE A 666 21.02 8.44 -2.20
CA PHE A 666 20.17 7.35 -2.66
C PHE A 666 20.90 6.46 -3.68
N PRO A 667 20.80 5.13 -3.55
CA PRO A 667 21.30 4.20 -4.56
C PRO A 667 20.61 4.47 -5.92
N PRO A 668 21.36 4.66 -7.01
CA PRO A 668 20.80 5.08 -8.29
C PRO A 668 19.89 4.03 -8.94
N ASP A 669 20.08 2.76 -8.60
CA ASP A 669 19.31 1.59 -9.06
C ASP A 669 18.26 1.11 -8.05
N GLY A 670 18.11 1.80 -6.92
CA GLY A 670 17.19 1.40 -5.86
C GLY A 670 17.64 0.18 -5.05
N CYS A 671 18.92 -0.21 -5.07
CA CYS A 671 19.42 -1.30 -4.23
C CYS A 671 19.63 -0.89 -2.76
N TRP A 672 18.76 -1.35 -1.86
CA TRP A 672 18.82 -1.04 -0.43
C TRP A 672 19.52 -2.12 0.40
N PRO A 673 20.16 -1.76 1.54
CA PRO A 673 20.74 -2.74 2.45
C PRO A 673 19.67 -3.61 3.11
N THR A 674 20.02 -4.85 3.41
CA THR A 674 19.20 -5.82 4.13
C THR A 674 19.41 -5.72 5.65
N GLY A 675 18.45 -6.22 6.43
CA GLY A 675 18.56 -6.41 7.88
C GLY A 675 18.50 -5.10 8.66
N THR A 676 17.70 -4.14 8.18
CA THR A 676 17.65 -2.79 8.76
C THR A 676 16.52 -2.59 9.78
N THR A 677 15.49 -3.45 9.78
CA THR A 677 14.39 -3.40 10.78
C THR A 677 14.88 -3.58 12.22
N LYS A 678 15.96 -4.34 12.44
CA LYS A 678 16.55 -4.55 13.77
C LYS A 678 17.00 -3.25 14.46
N TRP A 679 17.24 -2.18 13.69
CA TRP A 679 17.66 -0.87 14.21
C TRP A 679 16.47 0.05 14.54
N GLU A 680 15.25 -0.31 14.13
CA GLU A 680 14.08 0.56 14.31
C GLU A 680 13.57 0.60 15.75
N LYS A 681 13.58 -0.56 16.43
CA LYS A 681 13.15 -0.72 17.84
C LYS A 681 11.87 0.06 18.17
N ARG A 682 10.81 -0.25 17.41
CA ARG A 682 9.55 0.52 17.34
C ARG A 682 8.89 0.78 18.69
N ASN A 683 9.01 -0.17 19.61
CA ASN A 683 8.56 -0.08 20.99
C ASN A 683 7.06 0.25 21.12
N ILE A 684 6.22 -0.44 20.34
CA ILE A 684 4.78 -0.15 20.19
C ILE A 684 3.85 -1.02 21.06
N ALA A 685 4.34 -2.11 21.65
CA ALA A 685 3.49 -3.00 22.44
C ALA A 685 3.15 -2.40 23.82
N GLU A 686 1.89 -2.54 24.24
CA GLU A 686 1.49 -2.25 25.63
C GLU A 686 1.92 -3.37 26.60
N THR A 687 1.80 -4.62 26.14
CA THR A 687 2.19 -5.82 26.89
C THR A 687 3.15 -6.70 26.10
N ILE A 688 4.04 -7.40 26.79
CA ILE A 688 5.02 -8.33 26.19
C ILE A 688 4.95 -9.71 26.85
N PRO A 689 5.33 -10.79 26.14
CA PRO A 689 5.36 -12.13 26.71
C PRO A 689 6.53 -12.30 27.68
N ILE A 690 6.23 -12.64 28.93
CA ILE A 690 7.20 -13.01 29.96
C ILE A 690 7.18 -14.53 30.16
N TRP A 691 8.37 -15.13 30.19
CA TRP A 691 8.55 -16.58 30.25
C TRP A 691 8.59 -17.10 31.70
N LEU A 692 7.81 -18.14 31.97
CA LEU A 692 7.82 -18.93 33.21
C LEU A 692 8.48 -20.29 32.94
N PRO A 693 9.76 -20.48 33.33
CA PRO A 693 10.53 -21.67 32.96
C PRO A 693 9.93 -22.98 33.48
N ASP A 694 9.43 -23.01 34.71
CA ASP A 694 8.98 -24.25 35.37
C ASP A 694 7.84 -24.97 34.64
N LEU A 695 7.01 -24.22 33.91
CA LEU A 695 5.90 -24.77 33.13
C LEU A 695 6.34 -25.19 31.71
N CYS A 696 7.51 -24.75 31.24
CA CYS A 696 7.88 -24.82 29.83
C CYS A 696 8.18 -26.26 29.35
N THR A 697 7.55 -26.64 28.23
CA THR A 697 7.76 -27.94 27.57
C THR A 697 8.85 -27.91 26.49
N GLN A 698 9.45 -26.75 26.20
CA GLN A 698 10.47 -26.57 25.15
C GLN A 698 9.96 -26.98 23.75
N CYS A 699 8.68 -26.76 23.46
CA CYS A 699 8.05 -27.13 22.19
C CYS A 699 8.30 -26.13 21.04
N ASN A 700 8.71 -24.90 21.35
CA ASN A 700 8.91 -23.79 20.41
C ASN A 700 7.66 -23.36 19.60
N TYR A 701 6.45 -23.70 20.02
CA TYR A 701 5.22 -23.25 19.34
C TYR A 701 5.04 -21.72 19.42
N CYS A 702 5.44 -21.10 20.53
CA CYS A 702 5.45 -19.65 20.69
C CYS A 702 6.38 -18.95 19.69
N VAL A 703 7.55 -19.55 19.40
CA VAL A 703 8.53 -19.05 18.42
C VAL A 703 8.03 -19.24 16.98
N ALA A 704 7.45 -20.41 16.70
CA ALA A 704 6.88 -20.72 15.39
C ALA A 704 5.72 -19.78 15.04
N ALA A 705 4.83 -19.53 15.99
CA ALA A 705 3.64 -18.70 15.78
C ALA A 705 3.98 -17.20 15.70
N CYS A 706 5.13 -16.76 16.21
CA CYS A 706 5.47 -15.34 16.27
C CYS A 706 5.65 -14.75 14.86
N PRO A 707 4.82 -13.77 14.45
CA PRO A 707 4.88 -13.20 13.10
C PRO A 707 6.03 -12.20 12.90
N HIS A 708 6.68 -11.76 13.98
CA HIS A 708 7.74 -10.73 13.93
C HIS A 708 9.11 -11.24 14.38
N ALA A 709 9.26 -12.54 14.66
CA ALA A 709 10.46 -13.10 15.29
C ALA A 709 10.87 -12.37 16.60
N ALA A 710 9.87 -11.87 17.34
CA ALA A 710 10.04 -11.12 18.58
C ALA A 710 10.13 -12.01 19.84
N ILE A 711 9.96 -13.32 19.70
CA ILE A 711 10.30 -14.31 20.73
C ILE A 711 11.12 -15.41 20.06
N ARG A 712 12.28 -15.74 20.63
CA ARG A 712 13.28 -16.64 20.03
C ARG A 712 13.82 -17.63 21.04
N ALA A 713 14.25 -18.79 20.56
CA ALA A 713 14.87 -19.81 21.39
C ALA A 713 16.28 -20.12 20.89
N LYS A 714 17.20 -20.37 21.82
CA LYS A 714 18.54 -20.92 21.56
C LYS A 714 18.83 -22.04 22.54
N VAL A 715 19.73 -22.95 22.15
CA VAL A 715 20.33 -23.91 23.07
C VAL A 715 21.83 -23.67 23.13
N THR A 716 22.41 -23.72 24.33
CA THR A 716 23.81 -23.35 24.57
C THR A 716 24.41 -24.14 25.73
N SER A 717 25.73 -24.12 25.88
CA SER A 717 26.42 -24.78 26.99
C SER A 717 26.24 -24.02 28.30
N ALA A 718 26.38 -24.73 29.43
CA ALA A 718 26.39 -24.10 30.76
C ALA A 718 27.56 -23.11 30.95
N GLU A 719 28.63 -23.24 30.17
CA GLU A 719 29.80 -22.37 30.25
C GLU A 719 29.50 -20.95 29.74
N ILE A 720 28.81 -20.83 28.60
CA ILE A 720 28.40 -19.53 28.03
C ILE A 720 27.46 -18.81 29.00
N LEU A 721 26.57 -19.55 29.67
CA LEU A 721 25.61 -18.98 30.62
C LEU A 721 26.23 -18.46 31.92
N LYS A 722 27.51 -18.73 32.21
CA LYS A 722 28.18 -18.15 33.39
C LYS A 722 28.27 -16.62 33.31
N ALA A 723 28.32 -16.06 32.09
CA ALA A 723 28.34 -14.63 31.84
C ALA A 723 26.93 -14.01 31.69
N ALA A 724 25.86 -14.82 31.83
CA ALA A 724 24.50 -14.35 31.66
C ALA A 724 24.06 -13.40 32.79
N PRO A 725 23.21 -12.39 32.50
CA PRO A 725 22.55 -11.60 33.53
C PRO A 725 21.79 -12.50 34.52
N ALA A 726 21.78 -12.14 35.80
CA ALA A 726 21.05 -12.89 36.83
C ALA A 726 19.53 -12.98 36.54
N SER A 727 19.00 -12.02 35.77
CA SER A 727 17.61 -11.96 35.32
C SER A 727 17.30 -12.86 34.12
N LEU A 728 18.29 -13.53 33.51
CA LEU A 728 18.08 -14.38 32.33
C LEU A 728 17.77 -15.83 32.75
N PRO A 729 16.51 -16.28 32.64
CA PRO A 729 16.17 -17.67 32.93
C PRO A 729 16.77 -18.65 31.90
N SER A 730 17.01 -19.90 32.33
CA SER A 730 17.37 -21.02 31.45
C SER A 730 16.89 -22.36 32.02
N LEU A 731 16.79 -23.40 31.19
CA LEU A 731 16.42 -24.76 31.60
C LEU A 731 17.33 -25.80 30.95
N ALA A 732 17.60 -26.91 31.61
CA ALA A 732 18.23 -28.06 30.96
C ALA A 732 17.37 -28.56 29.77
N VAL A 733 18.00 -28.85 28.64
CA VAL A 733 17.31 -29.37 27.45
C VAL A 733 16.74 -30.76 27.74
N LYS A 734 15.46 -30.97 27.42
CA LYS A 734 14.73 -32.23 27.67
C LYS A 734 15.00 -33.30 26.60
N SER A 735 15.46 -32.93 25.40
CA SER A 735 15.64 -33.86 24.28
C SER A 735 16.95 -34.65 24.39
N ARG A 736 16.93 -35.90 23.92
CA ARG A 736 18.09 -36.83 24.05
C ARG A 736 19.29 -36.43 23.20
N ASP A 737 19.02 -35.85 22.03
CA ASP A 737 19.98 -35.41 21.01
C ASP A 737 20.77 -34.16 21.41
N MET A 738 20.34 -33.41 22.43
CA MET A 738 20.96 -32.18 22.90
C MET A 738 21.17 -32.19 24.44
N ARG A 739 21.34 -33.38 25.03
CA ARG A 739 21.51 -33.56 26.47
C ARG A 739 22.78 -32.85 26.96
N GLY A 740 22.69 -32.17 28.10
CA GLY A 740 23.80 -31.41 28.69
C GLY A 740 23.86 -29.93 28.26
N LEU A 741 23.01 -29.53 27.30
CA LEU A 741 22.80 -28.13 26.94
C LEU A 741 21.66 -27.49 27.75
N ASN A 742 21.63 -26.17 27.74
CA ASN A 742 20.58 -25.35 28.33
C ASN A 742 19.78 -24.64 27.24
N TYR A 743 18.47 -24.63 27.41
CA TYR A 743 17.48 -23.93 26.60
C TYR A 743 17.21 -22.55 27.18
N VAL A 744 17.25 -21.54 26.31
CA VAL A 744 16.92 -20.14 26.62
C VAL A 744 15.83 -19.69 25.67
N LEU A 745 14.74 -19.15 26.20
CA LEU A 745 13.65 -18.53 25.44
C LEU A 745 13.56 -17.06 25.84
N GLN A 746 13.70 -16.17 24.87
CA GLN A 746 13.85 -14.75 25.14
C GLN A 746 12.98 -13.90 24.21
N VAL A 747 12.35 -12.87 24.78
CA VAL A 747 11.59 -11.86 24.05
C VAL A 747 12.51 -10.70 23.61
N ALA A 748 12.27 -10.16 22.43
CA ALA A 748 12.78 -8.87 21.96
C ALA A 748 11.75 -7.79 22.34
N PRO A 749 11.89 -7.13 23.51
CA PRO A 749 10.78 -6.36 24.10
C PRO A 749 10.39 -5.12 23.27
N GLU A 750 11.34 -4.55 22.52
CA GLU A 750 11.12 -3.36 21.70
C GLU A 750 10.57 -3.66 20.30
N ASP A 751 10.64 -4.93 19.87
CA ASP A 751 10.15 -5.37 18.55
C ASP A 751 8.87 -6.21 18.65
N CYS A 752 8.45 -6.56 19.87
CA CYS A 752 7.17 -7.20 20.11
C CYS A 752 6.01 -6.27 19.72
N THR A 753 4.97 -6.83 19.12
CA THR A 753 3.74 -6.12 18.73
C THR A 753 2.57 -6.36 19.69
N GLY A 754 2.75 -7.18 20.73
CA GLY A 754 1.71 -7.45 21.75
C GLY A 754 0.52 -8.26 21.23
N CYS A 755 0.69 -9.09 20.18
CA CYS A 755 -0.41 -9.78 19.51
C CYS A 755 -1.05 -10.96 20.27
N ASN A 756 -0.59 -11.29 21.49
CA ASN A 756 -1.03 -12.42 22.32
C ASN A 756 -0.91 -13.84 21.69
N LEU A 757 -0.50 -13.97 20.43
CA LEU A 757 -0.50 -15.26 19.73
C LEU A 757 0.42 -16.30 20.39
N CYS A 758 1.60 -15.88 20.85
CA CYS A 758 2.55 -16.76 21.54
C CYS A 758 2.02 -17.30 22.89
N TYR A 759 1.16 -16.52 23.58
CA TYR A 759 0.43 -16.94 24.76
C TYR A 759 -0.65 -17.97 24.38
N GLU A 760 -1.47 -17.66 23.38
CA GLU A 760 -2.60 -18.51 22.99
C GLU A 760 -2.19 -19.88 22.45
N VAL A 761 -1.07 -19.96 21.72
CA VAL A 761 -0.55 -21.24 21.22
C VAL A 761 0.19 -22.07 22.27
N CYS A 762 0.50 -21.50 23.44
CA CYS A 762 1.26 -22.18 24.48
C CYS A 762 0.44 -23.37 25.05
N PRO A 763 0.89 -24.62 24.88
CA PRO A 763 0.15 -25.78 25.37
C PRO A 763 0.37 -26.05 26.86
N ALA A 764 1.39 -25.46 27.46
CA ALA A 764 1.74 -25.62 28.86
C ALA A 764 0.88 -24.70 29.73
N LYS A 765 0.07 -25.30 30.61
CA LYS A 765 -0.80 -24.61 31.56
C LYS A 765 -0.46 -25.04 32.98
N ASP A 766 -0.56 -24.11 33.92
CA ASP A 766 -0.49 -24.45 35.33
C ASP A 766 -1.66 -25.37 35.74
N ARG A 767 -1.39 -26.27 36.69
CA ARG A 767 -2.38 -27.28 37.11
C ARG A 767 -3.50 -26.69 37.96
N GLN A 768 -3.23 -25.63 38.72
CA GLN A 768 -4.19 -24.99 39.62
C GLN A 768 -4.94 -23.86 38.92
N ASN A 769 -4.25 -23.07 38.08
CA ASN A 769 -4.85 -21.99 37.31
C ASN A 769 -4.52 -22.10 35.81
N PRO A 770 -5.43 -22.65 34.98
CA PRO A 770 -5.22 -22.80 33.55
C PRO A 770 -5.01 -21.49 32.75
N GLN A 771 -5.25 -20.32 33.36
CA GLN A 771 -4.93 -19.01 32.77
C GLN A 771 -3.44 -18.68 32.87
N ILE A 772 -2.72 -19.29 33.81
CA ILE A 772 -1.27 -19.16 33.90
C ILE A 772 -0.66 -20.18 32.95
N ARG A 773 0.10 -19.71 31.97
CA ARG A 773 0.79 -20.54 30.99
C ARG A 773 2.31 -20.41 31.14
N ALA A 774 3.09 -21.16 30.38
CA ALA A 774 4.54 -20.97 30.37
C ALA A 774 4.98 -19.61 29.79
N ILE A 775 4.10 -18.92 29.06
CA ILE A 775 4.29 -17.54 28.59
C ILE A 775 3.10 -16.75 29.10
N ASN A 776 3.28 -15.54 29.62
CA ASN A 776 2.17 -14.68 30.07
C ASN A 776 2.40 -13.24 29.62
N MET A 777 1.34 -12.56 29.20
CA MET A 777 1.43 -11.18 28.74
C MET A 777 1.42 -10.24 29.95
N GLN A 778 2.48 -9.44 30.12
CA GLN A 778 2.65 -8.51 31.24
C GLN A 778 2.92 -7.08 30.73
N PRO A 779 2.64 -6.04 31.54
CA PRO A 779 2.91 -4.65 31.17
C PRO A 779 4.36 -4.44 30.73
N ARG A 780 4.57 -3.93 29.51
CA ARG A 780 5.93 -3.74 28.97
C ARG A 780 6.77 -2.80 29.83
N VAL A 781 6.16 -1.74 30.36
CA VAL A 781 6.85 -0.69 31.13
C VAL A 781 7.54 -1.23 32.39
N GLU A 782 7.02 -2.30 32.99
CA GLU A 782 7.57 -2.93 34.20
C GLU A 782 8.77 -3.83 33.89
N HIS A 783 8.82 -4.41 32.68
CA HIS A 783 9.80 -5.44 32.31
C HIS A 783 10.84 -4.98 31.28
N LEU A 784 10.63 -3.84 30.60
CA LEU A 784 11.42 -3.39 29.46
C LEU A 784 12.93 -3.40 29.71
N ILE A 785 13.37 -2.83 30.84
CA ILE A 785 14.81 -2.68 31.14
C ILE A 785 15.47 -4.05 31.29
N ALA A 786 14.90 -4.94 32.10
CA ALA A 786 15.43 -6.28 32.33
C ALA A 786 15.44 -7.10 31.03
N GLU A 787 14.35 -7.09 30.28
CA GLU A 787 14.25 -7.87 29.04
C GLU A 787 15.16 -7.34 27.92
N LYS A 788 15.47 -6.04 27.91
CA LYS A 788 16.48 -5.48 26.99
C LYS A 788 17.88 -6.02 27.29
N ILE A 789 18.27 -6.06 28.57
CA ILE A 789 19.56 -6.60 29.00
C ILE A 789 19.64 -8.10 28.66
N ASN A 790 18.59 -8.85 28.99
CA ASN A 790 18.49 -10.27 28.68
C ASN A 790 18.56 -10.55 27.17
N PHE A 791 17.84 -9.78 26.35
CA PHE A 791 17.85 -9.94 24.90
C PHE A 791 19.19 -9.61 24.26
N ASN A 792 19.88 -8.56 24.75
CA ASN A 792 21.23 -8.23 24.26
C ASN A 792 22.22 -9.37 24.52
N PHE A 793 22.17 -10.01 25.70
CA PHE A 793 22.98 -11.20 25.96
C PHE A 793 22.56 -12.39 25.09
N PHE A 794 21.25 -12.62 24.91
CA PHE A 794 20.73 -13.69 24.05
C PHE A 794 21.26 -13.60 22.60
N LEU A 795 21.42 -12.40 22.06
CA LEU A 795 22.00 -12.19 20.73
C LEU A 795 23.47 -12.61 20.63
N GLN A 796 24.22 -12.60 21.74
CA GLN A 796 25.62 -13.01 21.79
C GLN A 796 25.82 -14.53 21.88
N ILE A 797 24.77 -15.29 22.23
CA ILE A 797 24.82 -16.76 22.24
C ILE A 797 25.07 -17.27 20.81
N PRO A 798 25.98 -18.22 20.56
CA PRO A 798 26.25 -18.74 19.22
C PRO A 798 25.01 -19.29 18.51
N ASP A 799 24.93 -19.06 17.21
CA ASP A 799 23.85 -19.57 16.36
C ASP A 799 24.09 -21.05 16.00
N ILE A 800 22.99 -21.79 15.80
CA ILE A 800 23.02 -23.20 15.36
C ILE A 800 22.71 -23.26 13.88
N ALA A 801 23.60 -23.92 13.13
CA ALA A 801 23.42 -24.13 11.70
C ALA A 801 22.48 -25.32 11.43
N PRO A 802 21.70 -25.31 10.32
CA PRO A 802 20.78 -26.39 9.99
C PRO A 802 21.41 -27.79 9.96
N HIS A 803 22.64 -27.93 9.46
CA HIS A 803 23.36 -29.22 9.37
C HIS A 803 23.78 -29.80 10.72
N GLN A 804 23.77 -29.00 11.80
CA GLN A 804 24.07 -29.46 13.16
C GLN A 804 22.87 -30.14 13.82
N LEU A 805 21.67 -30.00 13.25
CA LEU A 805 20.45 -30.60 13.76
C LEU A 805 20.23 -31.98 13.12
N ALA A 806 20.13 -33.02 13.95
CA ALA A 806 19.89 -34.40 13.49
C ALA A 806 18.58 -34.56 12.70
N ARG A 807 17.57 -33.75 13.06
CA ARG A 807 16.28 -33.68 12.36
C ARG A 807 15.77 -32.25 12.44
N ILE A 808 15.20 -31.76 11.35
CA ILE A 808 14.54 -30.46 11.29
C ILE A 808 13.03 -30.69 11.24
N ASP A 809 12.37 -30.44 12.36
CA ASP A 809 10.92 -30.41 12.55
C ASP A 809 10.49 -29.03 13.09
N ILE A 810 9.23 -28.84 13.48
CA ILE A 810 8.83 -27.52 14.00
C ILE A 810 9.64 -27.14 15.24
N ARG A 811 9.91 -28.07 16.17
CA ARG A 811 10.61 -27.77 17.41
C ARG A 811 12.04 -27.28 17.13
N THR A 812 12.77 -28.02 16.30
CA THR A 812 14.20 -27.79 16.02
C THR A 812 14.45 -26.70 15.00
N SER A 813 13.58 -26.52 14.00
CA SER A 813 13.69 -25.39 13.04
C SER A 813 13.66 -24.03 13.72
N GLN A 814 12.96 -23.93 14.86
CA GLN A 814 12.86 -22.68 15.63
C GLN A 814 14.12 -22.36 16.45
N LEU A 815 15.12 -23.24 16.49
CA LEU A 815 16.44 -22.98 17.06
C LEU A 815 17.40 -22.34 16.06
N ILE A 816 17.05 -22.36 14.77
CA ILE A 816 17.84 -21.73 13.70
C ILE A 816 17.47 -20.24 13.68
N THR A 817 18.48 -19.38 13.54
CA THR A 817 18.29 -17.93 13.47
C THR A 817 17.36 -17.55 12.32
N PRO A 818 16.25 -16.84 12.57
CA PRO A 818 15.39 -16.34 11.50
C PRO A 818 16.10 -15.21 10.75
N LEU A 819 16.09 -15.26 9.42
CA LEU A 819 16.60 -14.17 8.56
C LEU A 819 15.48 -13.31 7.99
N PHE A 820 14.29 -13.36 8.60
CA PHE A 820 13.18 -12.45 8.38
C PHE A 820 12.64 -12.02 9.74
N GLU A 821 12.90 -10.76 10.13
CA GLU A 821 12.64 -10.28 11.48
C GLU A 821 12.04 -8.87 11.50
N TYR A 822 11.13 -8.64 12.45
CA TYR A 822 10.61 -7.31 12.81
C TYR A 822 9.95 -6.54 11.65
N SER A 823 9.28 -7.25 10.74
CA SER A 823 8.63 -6.65 9.58
C SER A 823 7.51 -5.66 9.95
N GLY A 824 7.12 -4.82 8.99
CA GLY A 824 6.01 -3.87 9.14
C GLY A 824 4.61 -4.50 9.08
N ALA A 825 4.48 -5.83 9.20
CA ALA A 825 3.21 -6.54 9.12
C ALA A 825 2.32 -6.31 10.35
N CYS A 826 1.02 -6.56 10.21
CA CYS A 826 0.03 -6.43 11.28
C CYS A 826 0.36 -7.33 12.49
N ALA A 827 -0.08 -6.92 13.68
CA ALA A 827 -0.01 -7.74 14.89
C ALA A 827 -0.80 -9.05 14.67
N GLY A 828 -0.14 -10.20 14.79
CA GLY A 828 -0.78 -11.51 14.53
C GLY A 828 -0.89 -11.91 13.07
N CYS A 829 -0.19 -11.25 12.14
CA CYS A 829 -0.22 -11.56 10.70
C CYS A 829 0.01 -13.05 10.42
N GLY A 830 -0.87 -13.66 9.61
CA GLY A 830 -0.79 -15.07 9.24
C GLY A 830 0.21 -15.42 8.15
N GLU A 831 0.76 -14.43 7.43
CA GLU A 831 1.67 -14.67 6.29
C GLU A 831 3.14 -14.87 6.73
N THR A 832 3.63 -13.99 7.60
CA THR A 832 5.05 -13.90 7.95
C THR A 832 5.63 -15.12 8.67
N PRO A 833 4.88 -15.94 9.45
CA PRO A 833 5.43 -17.17 10.02
C PRO A 833 5.95 -18.15 8.95
N TYR A 834 5.32 -18.20 7.77
CA TYR A 834 5.76 -19.05 6.66
C TYR A 834 7.08 -18.55 6.05
N ILE A 835 7.19 -17.24 5.79
CA ILE A 835 8.42 -16.62 5.28
C ILE A 835 9.56 -16.78 6.29
N LYS A 836 9.28 -16.54 7.58
CA LYS A 836 10.26 -16.74 8.67
C LYS A 836 10.77 -18.18 8.66
N LEU A 837 9.88 -19.17 8.61
CA LEU A 837 10.26 -20.58 8.52
C LEU A 837 11.09 -20.87 7.26
N LEU A 838 10.71 -20.32 6.11
CA LEU A 838 11.45 -20.48 4.86
C LEU A 838 12.90 -19.97 5.00
N THR A 839 13.09 -18.80 5.61
CA THR A 839 14.43 -18.26 5.86
C THR A 839 15.26 -19.08 6.85
N GLN A 840 14.62 -19.75 7.82
CA GLN A 840 15.30 -20.65 8.74
C GLN A 840 15.78 -21.94 8.04
N LEU A 841 15.09 -22.37 6.99
CA LEU A 841 15.44 -23.59 6.26
C LEU A 841 16.48 -23.36 5.16
N TYR A 842 16.40 -22.24 4.43
CA TYR A 842 17.19 -22.02 3.20
C TYR A 842 17.83 -20.63 3.12
N GLY A 843 17.76 -19.81 4.16
CA GLY A 843 18.02 -18.38 4.08
C GLY A 843 19.42 -18.00 3.58
N ASP A 844 20.43 -18.84 3.76
CA ASP A 844 21.81 -18.59 3.31
C ASP A 844 22.03 -18.79 1.79
N ARG A 845 21.00 -19.27 1.08
CA ARG A 845 21.01 -19.54 -0.37
C ARG A 845 19.66 -19.29 -1.04
N LEU A 846 18.82 -18.47 -0.42
CA LEU A 846 17.45 -18.18 -0.85
C LEU A 846 17.39 -16.99 -1.82
N LEU A 847 16.73 -17.19 -2.96
CA LEU A 847 16.38 -16.14 -3.92
C LEU A 847 14.87 -15.97 -3.94
N ILE A 848 14.38 -14.75 -3.70
CA ILE A 848 12.95 -14.44 -3.59
C ILE A 848 12.53 -13.49 -4.72
N ALA A 849 11.66 -13.99 -5.60
CA ALA A 849 10.84 -13.17 -6.48
C ALA A 849 9.49 -12.92 -5.79
N ASN A 850 9.20 -11.68 -5.42
CA ASN A 850 8.03 -11.35 -4.63
C ASN A 850 7.01 -10.53 -5.44
N ALA A 851 5.77 -11.00 -5.54
CA ALA A 851 4.69 -10.26 -6.18
C ALA A 851 4.31 -9.04 -5.35
N THR A 852 3.81 -7.99 -6.00
CA THR A 852 3.24 -6.85 -5.28
C THR A 852 2.02 -7.29 -4.45
N GLY A 853 1.90 -6.81 -3.22
CA GLY A 853 0.91 -7.26 -2.23
C GLY A 853 1.43 -7.08 -0.80
N CYS A 854 0.73 -7.61 0.20
CA CYS A 854 1.15 -7.49 1.61
C CYS A 854 2.61 -7.92 1.81
N SER A 855 3.01 -9.06 1.21
CA SER A 855 4.36 -9.60 1.27
C SER A 855 5.45 -8.66 0.74
N SER A 856 5.17 -7.89 -0.31
CA SER A 856 6.10 -6.85 -0.77
C SER A 856 6.13 -5.64 0.15
N ILE A 857 5.00 -5.25 0.74
CA ILE A 857 4.92 -4.07 1.61
C ILE A 857 5.67 -4.33 2.91
N TYR A 858 5.34 -5.38 3.67
CA TYR A 858 6.11 -5.63 4.89
C TYR A 858 7.51 -6.19 4.61
N GLY A 859 7.78 -6.69 3.39
CA GLY A 859 9.03 -7.34 2.98
C GLY A 859 10.08 -6.41 2.37
N GLY A 860 9.67 -5.27 1.80
CA GLY A 860 10.58 -4.38 1.06
C GLY A 860 10.19 -2.90 1.10
N ASN A 861 9.35 -2.47 2.04
CA ASN A 861 8.96 -1.06 2.14
C ASN A 861 9.95 -0.22 2.95
N LEU A 862 10.47 0.81 2.30
CA LEU A 862 11.46 1.73 2.87
C LEU A 862 10.88 2.53 4.06
N PRO A 863 11.70 2.90 5.05
CA PRO A 863 13.17 2.89 5.04
C PRO A 863 13.83 1.64 5.65
N THR A 864 13.05 0.60 5.99
CA THR A 864 13.55 -0.58 6.72
C THR A 864 13.15 -1.89 6.06
N THR A 865 14.09 -2.82 5.95
CA THR A 865 13.99 -4.12 5.29
C THR A 865 14.15 -5.26 6.32
N PRO A 866 13.22 -6.24 6.37
CA PRO A 866 13.21 -7.31 7.38
C PRO A 866 14.09 -8.52 7.05
N TYR A 867 14.44 -8.73 5.77
CA TYR A 867 15.33 -9.81 5.38
C TYR A 867 16.73 -9.51 5.88
N SER A 868 17.37 -10.41 6.62
CA SER A 868 18.64 -10.19 7.32
C SER A 868 19.73 -11.15 6.82
N LYS A 869 20.92 -11.06 7.42
CA LYS A 869 22.07 -11.92 7.12
C LYS A 869 22.45 -12.74 8.35
N ASN A 870 22.95 -13.95 8.14
CA ASN A 870 23.58 -14.76 9.18
C ASN A 870 24.96 -14.19 9.58
N SER A 871 25.62 -14.83 10.53
CA SER A 871 26.95 -14.43 11.02
C SER A 871 28.06 -14.46 9.94
N GLU A 872 27.88 -15.20 8.85
CA GLU A 872 28.80 -15.25 7.70
C GLU A 872 28.47 -14.19 6.63
N GLY A 873 27.49 -13.32 6.86
CA GLY A 873 27.07 -12.29 5.91
C GLY A 873 26.17 -12.79 4.78
N ARG A 874 25.66 -14.03 4.85
CA ARG A 874 24.79 -14.66 3.86
C ARG A 874 23.33 -14.54 4.26
N GLY A 875 22.43 -14.32 3.32
CA GLY A 875 21.00 -14.19 3.60
C GLY A 875 20.16 -14.15 2.33
N PRO A 876 18.82 -14.04 2.46
CA PRO A 876 17.93 -14.02 1.33
C PRO A 876 18.21 -12.81 0.43
N ALA A 877 18.33 -13.05 -0.87
CA ALA A 877 18.27 -12.00 -1.87
C ALA A 877 16.83 -11.87 -2.36
N TRP A 878 16.30 -10.65 -2.34
CA TRP A 878 14.87 -10.37 -2.53
C TRP A 878 14.68 -9.29 -3.58
N ALA A 879 13.69 -9.45 -4.45
CA ALA A 879 13.26 -8.43 -5.39
C ALA A 879 11.75 -8.49 -5.63
N ASN A 880 11.14 -7.33 -5.90
CA ASN A 880 9.78 -7.19 -6.41
C ASN A 880 9.85 -6.53 -7.79
N SER A 881 9.32 -7.22 -8.81
CA SER A 881 9.09 -6.65 -10.14
C SER A 881 7.74 -5.92 -10.15
N LEU A 882 6.66 -6.58 -10.57
CA LEU A 882 5.30 -6.04 -10.60
C LEU A 882 4.31 -6.99 -9.89
N PHE A 883 3.02 -6.71 -10.07
CA PHE A 883 1.96 -7.54 -9.50
C PHE A 883 1.64 -8.73 -10.42
N GLU A 884 1.67 -8.51 -11.72
CA GLU A 884 1.22 -9.41 -12.77
C GLU A 884 2.27 -10.42 -13.24
N ASP A 885 3.57 -10.16 -13.05
CA ASP A 885 4.68 -10.86 -13.74
C ASP A 885 5.58 -11.72 -12.83
N ASN A 886 5.19 -11.90 -11.56
CA ASN A 886 6.10 -12.43 -10.56
C ASN A 886 6.55 -13.89 -10.82
N ALA A 887 5.73 -14.69 -11.50
CA ALA A 887 6.11 -16.06 -11.83
C ALA A 887 7.24 -16.08 -12.87
N GLU A 888 7.07 -15.29 -13.92
CA GLU A 888 7.99 -15.09 -15.02
C GLU A 888 9.30 -14.46 -14.54
N PHE A 889 9.19 -13.51 -13.60
CA PHE A 889 10.34 -12.88 -12.96
C PHE A 889 11.20 -13.90 -12.21
N GLY A 890 10.57 -14.79 -11.42
CA GLY A 890 11.28 -15.88 -10.73
C GLY A 890 11.82 -16.96 -11.67
N LEU A 891 11.15 -17.24 -12.78
CA LEU A 891 11.67 -18.12 -13.83
C LEU A 891 13.00 -17.58 -14.38
N GLY A 892 13.11 -16.26 -14.60
CA GLY A 892 14.36 -15.62 -15.01
C GLY A 892 15.53 -15.87 -14.04
N PHE A 893 15.26 -15.94 -12.73
CA PHE A 893 16.28 -16.31 -11.73
C PHE A 893 16.76 -17.74 -11.95
N ARG A 894 15.84 -18.70 -12.11
CA ARG A 894 16.20 -20.11 -12.34
C ARG A 894 17.00 -20.29 -13.62
N LEU A 895 16.56 -19.72 -14.74
CA LEU A 895 17.27 -19.84 -16.02
C LEU A 895 18.72 -19.31 -15.93
N THR A 896 18.93 -18.22 -15.20
CA THR A 896 20.28 -17.67 -14.96
C THR A 896 21.15 -18.65 -14.18
N LEU A 897 20.62 -19.25 -13.11
CA LEU A 897 21.35 -20.23 -12.30
C LEU A 897 21.77 -21.45 -13.12
N GLU A 898 20.86 -22.01 -13.91
CA GLU A 898 21.15 -23.19 -14.73
C GLU A 898 22.18 -22.89 -15.80
N GLN A 899 22.05 -21.74 -16.49
CA GLN A 899 22.99 -21.34 -17.52
C GLN A 899 24.39 -21.07 -16.93
N HIS A 900 24.47 -20.41 -15.79
CA HIS A 900 25.75 -20.16 -15.13
C HIS A 900 26.36 -21.43 -14.53
N LYS A 901 25.55 -22.36 -14.00
CA LYS A 901 26.04 -23.68 -13.57
C LYS A 901 26.65 -24.44 -14.75
N LYS A 902 25.98 -24.48 -15.92
CA LYS A 902 26.54 -25.08 -17.15
C LYS A 902 27.85 -24.43 -17.58
N ARG A 903 27.94 -23.09 -17.54
CA ARG A 903 29.17 -22.34 -17.84
C ARG A 903 30.30 -22.74 -16.90
N VAL A 904 30.04 -22.76 -15.59
CA VAL A 904 31.04 -23.09 -14.58
C VAL A 904 31.49 -24.54 -14.70
N SER A 905 30.58 -25.48 -14.92
CA SER A 905 30.93 -26.89 -15.14
C SER A 905 31.81 -27.08 -16.38
N ARG A 906 31.53 -26.38 -17.49
CA ARG A 906 32.39 -26.38 -18.67
C ARG A 906 33.78 -25.84 -18.34
N LEU A 907 33.87 -24.64 -17.76
CA LEU A 907 35.15 -24.04 -17.39
C LEU A 907 35.93 -24.92 -16.41
N LEU A 908 35.27 -25.57 -15.46
CA LEU A 908 35.90 -26.50 -14.53
C LEU A 908 36.55 -27.69 -15.26
N ASN A 909 35.90 -28.20 -16.30
CA ASN A 909 36.44 -29.26 -17.16
C ASN A 909 37.56 -28.76 -18.07
N ASP A 910 37.49 -27.53 -18.56
CA ASP A 910 38.55 -26.91 -19.39
C ASP A 910 39.89 -26.83 -18.62
N PHE A 911 39.84 -26.73 -17.28
CA PHE A 911 41.01 -26.76 -16.40
C PHE A 911 41.30 -28.14 -15.77
N ALA A 912 40.72 -29.22 -16.29
CA ALA A 912 40.84 -30.54 -15.66
C ALA A 912 42.29 -31.06 -15.53
N GLU A 913 43.17 -30.71 -16.46
CA GLU A 913 44.59 -31.08 -16.41
C GLU A 913 45.40 -30.26 -15.38
N GLN A 914 44.89 -29.09 -14.98
CA GLN A 914 45.57 -28.14 -14.09
C GLN A 914 45.03 -28.17 -12.66
N LEU A 915 43.94 -28.90 -12.42
CA LEU A 915 43.25 -28.99 -11.14
C LEU A 915 43.20 -30.45 -10.64
N PRO A 916 43.16 -30.69 -9.31
CA PRO A 916 43.02 -32.05 -8.80
C PRO A 916 41.71 -32.71 -9.25
N SER A 917 41.79 -33.90 -9.84
CA SER A 917 40.61 -34.64 -10.33
C SER A 917 39.59 -34.94 -9.23
N THR A 918 40.05 -35.18 -8.00
CA THR A 918 39.18 -35.37 -6.83
C THR A 918 38.35 -34.13 -6.52
N LEU A 919 38.94 -32.93 -6.63
CA LEU A 919 38.26 -31.67 -6.38
C LEU A 919 37.17 -31.41 -7.44
N ILE A 920 37.47 -31.66 -8.70
CA ILE A 920 36.52 -31.51 -9.81
C ILE A 920 35.31 -32.43 -9.61
N ASN A 921 35.57 -33.72 -9.37
CA ASN A 921 34.52 -34.71 -9.18
C ASN A 921 33.63 -34.36 -7.97
N GLN A 922 34.21 -33.91 -6.87
CA GLN A 922 33.45 -33.48 -5.69
C GLN A 922 32.63 -32.21 -5.95
N LEU A 923 33.17 -31.23 -6.69
CA LEU A 923 32.44 -30.01 -7.04
C LEU A 923 31.24 -30.26 -7.97
N GLN A 924 31.29 -31.32 -8.76
CA GLN A 924 30.20 -31.76 -9.65
C GLN A 924 29.18 -32.67 -8.96
N ASP A 925 29.46 -33.16 -7.75
CA ASP A 925 28.57 -34.02 -6.99
C ASP A 925 27.49 -33.20 -6.26
N ASP A 926 26.26 -33.28 -6.76
CA ASP A 926 25.09 -32.60 -6.20
C ASP A 926 24.59 -33.19 -4.87
N SER A 927 25.12 -34.35 -4.45
CA SER A 927 24.77 -34.98 -3.16
C SER A 927 25.53 -34.40 -1.96
N LEU A 928 26.63 -33.67 -2.20
CA LEU A 928 27.43 -33.08 -1.13
C LEU A 928 26.69 -31.96 -0.39
N SER A 929 27.01 -31.81 0.89
CA SER A 929 26.47 -30.70 1.68
C SER A 929 26.94 -29.35 1.13
N ILE A 930 26.10 -28.33 1.32
CA ILE A 930 26.37 -26.96 0.86
C ILE A 930 27.62 -26.41 1.54
N GLU A 931 27.84 -26.73 2.80
CA GLU A 931 29.03 -26.33 3.57
C GLU A 931 30.31 -26.92 2.96
N LEU A 932 30.30 -28.22 2.63
CA LEU A 932 31.45 -28.85 1.99
C LEU A 932 31.69 -28.26 0.59
N LYS A 933 30.64 -28.07 -0.21
CA LYS A 933 30.76 -27.39 -1.52
C LYS A 933 31.40 -26.00 -1.40
N ARG A 934 31.03 -25.21 -0.38
CA ARG A 934 31.66 -23.90 -0.12
C ARG A 934 33.14 -24.02 0.21
N GLN A 935 33.54 -25.00 1.03
CA GLN A 935 34.95 -25.25 1.33
C GLN A 935 35.74 -25.63 0.07
N LEU A 936 35.18 -26.51 -0.77
CA LEU A 936 35.78 -26.91 -2.04
C LEU A 936 35.87 -25.75 -3.04
N ILE A 937 34.88 -24.86 -3.08
CA ILE A 937 34.92 -23.64 -3.91
C ILE A 937 36.04 -22.71 -3.44
N ASN A 938 36.21 -22.50 -2.13
CA ASN A 938 37.32 -21.70 -1.61
C ASN A 938 38.69 -22.32 -1.97
N GLN A 939 38.80 -23.65 -1.91
CA GLN A 939 39.99 -24.36 -2.36
C GLN A 939 40.24 -24.17 -3.86
N LEU A 940 39.19 -24.30 -4.69
CA LEU A 940 39.25 -24.05 -6.12
C LEU A 940 39.74 -22.62 -6.40
N GLN A 941 39.13 -21.61 -5.79
CA GLN A 941 39.51 -20.21 -5.95
C GLN A 941 40.98 -19.97 -5.60
N SER A 942 41.47 -20.58 -4.51
CA SER A 942 42.90 -20.50 -4.15
C SER A 942 43.81 -21.11 -5.22
N LEU A 943 43.45 -22.24 -5.81
CA LEU A 943 44.24 -22.86 -6.89
C LEU A 943 44.22 -22.01 -8.18
N LEU A 944 43.07 -21.44 -8.53
CA LEU A 944 42.91 -20.61 -9.72
C LEU A 944 43.73 -19.32 -9.68
N THR A 945 44.07 -18.78 -8.50
CA THR A 945 44.98 -17.61 -8.39
C THR A 945 46.36 -17.86 -9.01
N LYS A 946 46.76 -19.13 -9.19
CA LYS A 946 48.04 -19.52 -9.79
C LYS A 946 47.97 -19.63 -11.31
N ILE A 947 46.78 -19.55 -11.90
CA ILE A 947 46.53 -19.69 -13.33
C ILE A 947 46.18 -18.31 -13.89
N ASN A 948 47.10 -17.74 -14.66
CA ASN A 948 46.91 -16.40 -15.24
C ASN A 948 46.18 -16.48 -16.59
N SER A 949 44.86 -16.69 -16.54
CA SER A 949 43.98 -16.60 -17.72
C SER A 949 42.65 -15.92 -17.37
N ALA A 950 42.01 -15.33 -18.39
CA ALA A 950 40.70 -14.70 -18.22
C ALA A 950 39.64 -15.73 -17.81
N GLU A 951 39.73 -16.94 -18.34
CA GLU A 951 38.84 -18.07 -18.07
C GLU A 951 39.00 -18.57 -16.62
N ALA A 952 40.21 -18.56 -16.06
CA ALA A 952 40.46 -18.93 -14.66
C ALA A 952 39.88 -17.87 -13.70
N GLN A 953 40.02 -16.59 -14.02
CA GLN A 953 39.39 -15.50 -13.26
C GLN A 953 37.86 -15.57 -13.34
N GLN A 954 37.31 -15.87 -14.51
CA GLN A 954 35.89 -16.09 -14.70
C GLN A 954 35.39 -17.28 -13.87
N LEU A 955 36.05 -18.43 -13.96
CA LEU A 955 35.72 -19.62 -13.15
C LEU A 955 35.78 -19.30 -11.65
N SER A 956 36.80 -18.57 -11.20
CA SER A 956 36.94 -18.17 -9.80
C SER A 956 35.79 -17.28 -9.32
N THR A 957 35.36 -16.33 -10.14
CA THR A 957 34.26 -15.40 -9.83
C THR A 957 32.90 -16.13 -9.81
N ASP A 958 32.69 -17.02 -10.78
CA ASP A 958 31.42 -17.70 -11.00
C ASP A 958 31.26 -19.02 -10.22
N ALA A 959 32.33 -19.57 -9.63
CA ALA A 959 32.32 -20.88 -8.97
C ALA A 959 31.18 -21.07 -7.94
N HIS A 960 30.69 -19.97 -7.35
CA HIS A 960 29.57 -19.95 -6.43
C HIS A 960 28.23 -20.43 -7.04
N TYR A 961 28.10 -20.52 -8.37
CA TYR A 961 26.94 -21.11 -9.06
C TYR A 961 26.89 -22.65 -8.96
N LEU A 962 27.96 -23.33 -8.52
CA LEU A 962 27.94 -24.76 -8.19
C LEU A 962 27.16 -25.07 -6.90
N ILE A 963 26.93 -24.06 -6.07
CA ILE A 963 26.05 -24.15 -4.90
C ILE A 963 24.61 -23.96 -5.38
N ASP A 964 23.78 -24.98 -5.18
CA ASP A 964 22.34 -24.92 -5.46
C ASP A 964 21.66 -23.79 -4.67
N LYS A 965 21.05 -22.86 -5.40
CA LYS A 965 20.27 -21.75 -4.85
C LYS A 965 18.79 -22.12 -4.88
N SER A 966 18.10 -21.86 -3.77
CA SER A 966 16.67 -22.14 -3.66
C SER A 966 15.88 -20.94 -4.17
N VAL A 967 15.28 -21.07 -5.36
CA VAL A 967 14.43 -20.03 -5.96
C VAL A 967 13.00 -20.18 -5.45
N TRP A 968 12.49 -19.12 -4.82
CA TRP A 968 11.12 -19.04 -4.32
C TRP A 968 10.38 -17.83 -4.89
N ILE A 969 9.20 -18.09 -5.45
CA ILE A 969 8.26 -17.12 -5.97
C ILE A 969 7.16 -16.95 -4.92
N ILE A 970 7.12 -15.80 -4.26
CA ILE A 970 6.22 -15.54 -3.14
C ILE A 970 5.17 -14.51 -3.55
N GLY A 971 3.89 -14.79 -3.28
CA GLY A 971 2.82 -13.83 -3.52
C GLY A 971 1.52 -14.19 -2.83
N GLY A 972 0.59 -13.24 -2.76
CA GLY A 972 -0.73 -13.45 -2.17
C GLY A 972 -1.72 -14.14 -3.12
N ASP A 973 -2.92 -14.43 -2.65
CA ASP A 973 -3.97 -15.05 -3.48
C ASP A 973 -4.40 -14.18 -4.67
N GLY A 974 -4.42 -12.85 -4.54
CA GLY A 974 -4.78 -11.98 -5.66
C GLY A 974 -3.83 -12.05 -6.86
N TRP A 975 -2.54 -12.29 -6.62
CA TRP A 975 -1.60 -12.56 -7.70
C TRP A 975 -1.86 -13.94 -8.31
N ALA A 976 -1.79 -14.99 -7.49
CA ALA A 976 -1.76 -16.37 -7.96
C ALA A 976 -3.09 -16.84 -8.57
N TYR A 977 -4.22 -16.33 -8.08
CA TYR A 977 -5.53 -16.77 -8.55
C TYR A 977 -6.07 -15.90 -9.68
N ASP A 978 -5.70 -14.60 -9.71
CA ASP A 978 -6.26 -13.60 -10.60
C ASP A 978 -5.23 -13.06 -11.62
N ILE A 979 -4.52 -11.98 -11.27
CA ILE A 979 -3.79 -11.17 -12.27
C ILE A 979 -2.56 -11.88 -12.84
N GLY A 980 -1.81 -12.59 -12.00
CA GLY A 980 -0.61 -13.34 -12.41
C GLY A 980 -0.86 -14.80 -12.69
N TYR A 981 -2.13 -15.25 -12.72
CA TYR A 981 -2.44 -16.67 -12.90
C TYR A 981 -1.95 -17.21 -14.25
N GLY A 982 -2.06 -16.43 -15.34
CA GLY A 982 -1.59 -16.88 -16.66
C GLY A 982 -0.08 -17.15 -16.68
N GLY A 983 0.71 -16.25 -16.08
CA GLY A 983 2.14 -16.45 -15.88
C GLY A 983 2.45 -17.62 -14.97
N LEU A 984 1.76 -17.73 -13.84
CA LEU A 984 1.91 -18.84 -12.90
C LEU A 984 1.64 -20.20 -13.54
N ASP A 985 0.55 -20.33 -14.30
CA ASP A 985 0.19 -21.54 -15.04
C ASP A 985 1.27 -21.92 -16.05
N HIS A 986 1.74 -20.97 -16.85
CA HIS A 986 2.82 -21.20 -17.82
C HIS A 986 4.12 -21.67 -17.15
N VAL A 987 4.50 -21.01 -16.07
CA VAL A 987 5.73 -21.26 -15.33
C VAL A 987 5.68 -22.61 -14.60
N LEU A 988 4.54 -22.97 -14.00
CA LEU A 988 4.36 -24.29 -13.36
C LEU A 988 4.23 -25.43 -14.36
N ASN A 989 3.84 -25.18 -15.61
CA ASN A 989 3.86 -26.19 -16.68
C ASN A 989 5.27 -26.43 -17.27
N SER A 990 6.28 -25.69 -16.84
CA SER A 990 7.68 -25.95 -17.22
C SER A 990 8.30 -27.03 -16.33
N ASP A 991 9.40 -27.66 -16.78
CA ASP A 991 10.17 -28.63 -15.98
C ASP A 991 11.21 -27.96 -15.05
N GLU A 992 11.18 -26.63 -14.93
CA GLU A 992 12.19 -25.88 -14.20
C GLU A 992 12.03 -26.07 -12.68
N ASN A 993 13.16 -26.15 -11.95
CA ASN A 993 13.15 -26.32 -10.49
C ASN A 993 12.83 -24.99 -9.78
N ILE A 994 11.55 -24.68 -9.62
CA ILE A 994 11.07 -23.45 -9.00
C ILE A 994 10.05 -23.75 -7.93
N ASN A 995 10.07 -22.97 -6.86
CA ASN A 995 9.16 -23.13 -5.74
C ASN A 995 8.24 -21.92 -5.65
N VAL A 996 6.93 -22.14 -5.63
CA VAL A 996 5.93 -21.09 -5.48
C VAL A 996 5.31 -21.21 -4.08
N LEU A 997 5.30 -20.11 -3.33
CA LEU A 997 4.59 -19.98 -2.06
C LEU A 997 3.46 -18.96 -2.22
N VAL A 998 2.22 -19.46 -2.24
CA VAL A 998 1.01 -18.65 -2.25
C VAL A 998 0.53 -18.45 -0.83
N LEU A 999 0.54 -17.20 -0.38
CA LEU A 999 0.03 -16.76 0.93
C LEU A 999 -1.47 -16.45 0.78
N ASP A 1000 -2.30 -17.47 0.94
CA ASP A 1000 -3.75 -17.38 0.67
C ASP A 1000 -4.50 -16.76 1.85
N THR A 1001 -4.77 -15.47 1.73
CA THR A 1001 -5.60 -14.70 2.67
C THR A 1001 -7.07 -14.68 2.26
N GLN A 1002 -7.41 -15.25 1.10
CA GLN A 1002 -8.75 -15.32 0.52
C GLN A 1002 -9.40 -13.96 0.23
N CYS A 1003 -8.60 -12.90 0.10
CA CYS A 1003 -8.99 -11.56 -0.32
C CYS A 1003 -7.74 -10.74 -0.68
N TYR A 1004 -7.92 -9.57 -1.29
CA TYR A 1004 -6.80 -8.65 -1.55
C TYR A 1004 -6.50 -7.84 -0.29
N SER A 1005 -5.79 -8.46 0.65
CA SER A 1005 -5.45 -7.89 1.96
C SER A 1005 -4.73 -6.53 1.87
N ASN A 1006 -3.89 -6.32 0.84
CA ASN A 1006 -3.11 -5.08 0.75
C ASN A 1006 -4.00 -3.85 0.44
N THR A 1007 -4.92 -4.00 -0.49
CA THR A 1007 -5.76 -2.91 -1.00
C THR A 1007 -7.04 -2.71 -0.19
N GLY A 1008 -7.24 -3.49 0.88
CA GLY A 1008 -8.32 -3.32 1.85
C GLY A 1008 -9.44 -4.35 1.77
N GLY A 1009 -9.12 -5.60 1.41
CA GLY A 1009 -10.06 -6.72 1.54
C GLY A 1009 -11.03 -6.89 0.36
N GLN A 1010 -10.59 -6.59 -0.87
CA GLN A 1010 -11.38 -6.88 -2.07
C GLN A 1010 -11.50 -8.38 -2.32
N GLN A 1011 -12.57 -8.78 -2.99
CA GLN A 1011 -12.80 -10.15 -3.40
C GLN A 1011 -11.66 -10.66 -4.30
N SER A 1012 -11.33 -11.94 -4.18
CA SER A 1012 -10.44 -12.66 -5.10
C SER A 1012 -11.12 -13.91 -5.62
N LYS A 1013 -10.55 -14.57 -6.64
CA LYS A 1013 -11.02 -15.92 -6.99
C LYS A 1013 -10.77 -16.95 -5.87
N ALA A 1014 -9.89 -16.69 -4.89
CA ALA A 1014 -9.69 -17.54 -3.71
C ALA A 1014 -10.73 -17.33 -2.59
N THR A 1015 -11.43 -16.20 -2.57
CA THR A 1015 -12.50 -15.91 -1.60
C THR A 1015 -13.53 -17.07 -1.55
N PRO A 1016 -13.94 -17.54 -0.36
CA PRO A 1016 -14.88 -18.64 -0.22
C PRO A 1016 -16.34 -18.17 -0.38
N ILE A 1017 -17.26 -19.10 -0.62
CA ILE A 1017 -18.71 -18.83 -0.60
C ILE A 1017 -19.10 -18.21 0.75
N CYS A 1018 -20.12 -17.34 0.76
CA CYS A 1018 -20.66 -16.67 1.95
C CYS A 1018 -19.80 -15.53 2.52
N ALA A 1019 -18.53 -15.40 2.10
CA ALA A 1019 -17.68 -14.33 2.61
C ALA A 1019 -18.12 -12.97 2.04
N VAL A 1020 -18.29 -12.00 2.93
CA VAL A 1020 -18.47 -10.58 2.61
C VAL A 1020 -17.09 -9.95 2.50
N THR A 1021 -16.82 -9.40 1.33
CA THR A 1021 -15.62 -8.64 0.98
C THR A 1021 -16.05 -7.40 0.21
N LYS A 1022 -15.14 -6.45 0.01
CA LYS A 1022 -15.40 -5.41 -1.00
C LYS A 1022 -15.56 -6.08 -2.37
N PHE A 1023 -16.46 -5.57 -3.21
CA PHE A 1023 -16.92 -6.23 -4.46
C PHE A 1023 -17.76 -7.51 -4.25
N GLY A 1024 -18.16 -7.78 -3.00
CA GLY A 1024 -18.93 -8.96 -2.60
C GLY A 1024 -19.82 -8.68 -1.39
N GLU A 1025 -20.48 -7.51 -1.35
CA GLU A 1025 -21.28 -7.04 -0.19
C GLU A 1025 -22.42 -8.00 0.19
N ASN A 1026 -22.97 -8.72 -0.79
CA ASN A 1026 -24.05 -9.71 -0.59
C ASN A 1026 -23.51 -11.13 -0.34
N GLY A 1027 -22.23 -11.26 0.02
CA GLY A 1027 -21.53 -12.52 0.15
C GLY A 1027 -21.18 -13.12 -1.22
N LYS A 1028 -19.99 -13.71 -1.33
CA LYS A 1028 -19.59 -14.38 -2.57
C LYS A 1028 -20.49 -15.58 -2.86
N GLN A 1029 -21.03 -15.61 -4.08
CA GLN A 1029 -21.99 -16.61 -4.53
C GLN A 1029 -21.34 -17.83 -5.19
N LYS A 1030 -20.11 -17.67 -5.73
CA LYS A 1030 -19.39 -18.71 -6.46
C LYS A 1030 -18.37 -19.40 -5.56
N SER A 1031 -18.16 -20.69 -5.78
CA SER A 1031 -17.06 -21.44 -5.17
C SER A 1031 -15.72 -20.75 -5.42
N ARG A 1032 -14.81 -20.88 -4.44
CA ARG A 1032 -13.41 -20.51 -4.66
C ARG A 1032 -12.82 -21.34 -5.80
N LYS A 1033 -11.92 -20.74 -6.58
CA LYS A 1033 -11.08 -21.47 -7.53
C LYS A 1033 -10.17 -22.43 -6.75
N ASP A 1034 -10.04 -23.67 -7.21
CA ASP A 1034 -9.18 -24.67 -6.58
C ASP A 1034 -7.84 -24.77 -7.33
N LEU A 1035 -6.96 -23.81 -7.05
CA LEU A 1035 -5.64 -23.73 -7.69
C LEU A 1035 -4.82 -25.00 -7.50
N GLY A 1036 -4.87 -25.60 -6.31
CA GLY A 1036 -4.10 -26.81 -6.02
C GLY A 1036 -4.58 -27.98 -6.88
N ILE A 1037 -5.90 -28.22 -6.96
CA ILE A 1037 -6.43 -29.28 -7.84
C ILE A 1037 -6.10 -29.01 -9.30
N THR A 1038 -6.25 -27.78 -9.78
CA THR A 1038 -5.91 -27.44 -11.16
C THR A 1038 -4.45 -27.77 -11.49
N MET A 1039 -3.52 -27.40 -10.61
CA MET A 1039 -2.08 -27.63 -10.86
C MET A 1039 -1.66 -29.09 -10.69
N MET A 1040 -2.31 -29.85 -9.80
CA MET A 1040 -2.07 -31.29 -9.67
C MET A 1040 -2.40 -32.08 -10.95
N MET A 1041 -3.32 -31.57 -11.79
CA MET A 1041 -3.70 -32.24 -13.04
C MET A 1041 -2.60 -32.22 -14.11
N TYR A 1042 -1.58 -31.37 -13.99
CA TYR A 1042 -0.38 -31.47 -14.83
C TYR A 1042 0.42 -32.75 -14.58
N GLY A 1043 0.27 -33.39 -13.41
CA GLY A 1043 0.91 -34.67 -13.05
C GLY A 1043 2.38 -34.57 -12.64
N HIS A 1044 3.11 -33.56 -13.13
CA HIS A 1044 4.54 -33.33 -12.85
C HIS A 1044 4.81 -32.14 -11.91
N VAL A 1045 3.77 -31.49 -11.38
CA VAL A 1045 3.93 -30.37 -10.44
C VAL A 1045 3.77 -30.90 -9.01
N TYR A 1046 4.73 -30.65 -8.13
CA TYR A 1046 4.53 -30.89 -6.69
C TYR A 1046 3.52 -29.87 -6.14
N VAL A 1047 2.49 -30.32 -5.43
CA VAL A 1047 1.48 -29.41 -4.88
C VAL A 1047 1.21 -29.71 -3.42
N ALA A 1048 1.26 -28.71 -2.55
CA ALA A 1048 0.89 -28.86 -1.14
C ALA A 1048 -0.06 -27.76 -0.68
N GLN A 1049 -1.10 -28.14 0.06
CA GLN A 1049 -1.96 -27.21 0.79
C GLN A 1049 -1.64 -27.33 2.29
N ILE A 1050 -1.17 -26.23 2.87
CA ILE A 1050 -0.62 -26.19 4.24
C ILE A 1050 -1.36 -25.17 5.11
N ALA A 1051 -1.27 -25.36 6.43
CA ALA A 1051 -1.74 -24.39 7.41
C ALA A 1051 -0.95 -24.55 8.72
N ILE A 1052 -0.04 -23.62 9.02
CA ILE A 1052 0.79 -23.67 10.23
C ILE A 1052 -0.05 -23.67 11.51
N GLY A 1053 -1.19 -22.97 11.46
CA GLY A 1053 -2.19 -22.92 12.53
C GLY A 1053 -2.78 -24.29 12.86
N ALA A 1054 -3.03 -25.12 11.83
CA ALA A 1054 -3.63 -26.45 11.98
C ALA A 1054 -2.59 -27.54 12.27
N GLN A 1055 -1.50 -27.60 11.49
CA GLN A 1055 -0.52 -28.67 11.55
C GLN A 1055 0.89 -28.16 11.19
N MET A 1056 1.65 -27.76 12.22
CA MET A 1056 2.98 -27.17 12.08
C MET A 1056 4.03 -28.10 11.48
N ASN A 1057 4.03 -29.40 11.82
CA ASN A 1057 5.01 -30.35 11.28
C ASN A 1057 4.72 -30.72 9.82
N GLN A 1058 3.46 -30.75 9.41
CA GLN A 1058 3.07 -30.92 8.01
C GLN A 1058 3.54 -29.73 7.17
N THR A 1059 3.44 -28.52 7.71
CA THR A 1059 3.96 -27.29 7.09
C THR A 1059 5.47 -27.40 6.82
N VAL A 1060 6.28 -27.77 7.84
CA VAL A 1060 7.73 -27.96 7.67
C VAL A 1060 8.04 -29.03 6.62
N LYS A 1061 7.34 -30.17 6.69
CA LYS A 1061 7.53 -31.29 5.77
C LYS A 1061 7.22 -30.92 4.32
N ALA A 1062 6.10 -30.23 4.06
CA ALA A 1062 5.70 -29.82 2.72
C ALA A 1062 6.71 -28.84 2.10
N ILE A 1063 7.20 -27.86 2.86
CA ILE A 1063 8.22 -26.91 2.39
C ILE A 1063 9.55 -27.63 2.09
N GLN A 1064 9.92 -28.62 2.91
CA GLN A 1064 11.11 -29.44 2.67
C GLN A 1064 10.98 -30.34 1.44
N GLU A 1065 9.81 -30.94 1.22
CA GLU A 1065 9.55 -31.76 0.03
C GLU A 1065 9.54 -30.91 -1.24
N ALA A 1066 8.82 -29.77 -1.24
CA ALA A 1066 8.80 -28.82 -2.36
C ALA A 1066 10.21 -28.39 -2.79
N ALA A 1067 11.02 -27.88 -1.86
CA ALA A 1067 12.37 -27.43 -2.20
C ALA A 1067 13.36 -28.53 -2.57
N ARG A 1068 13.05 -29.81 -2.28
CA ARG A 1068 13.85 -30.96 -2.73
C ARG A 1068 13.38 -31.50 -4.09
N TYR A 1069 12.13 -31.25 -4.44
CA TYR A 1069 11.58 -31.68 -5.71
C TYR A 1069 12.35 -31.01 -6.86
N SER A 1070 12.83 -31.82 -7.81
CA SER A 1070 13.61 -31.34 -8.95
C SER A 1070 12.69 -30.98 -10.11
N GLY A 1071 11.83 -30.00 -9.89
CA GLY A 1071 10.81 -29.54 -10.83
C GLY A 1071 9.93 -28.45 -10.20
N PRO A 1072 8.83 -28.07 -10.85
CA PRO A 1072 7.95 -27.02 -10.35
C PRO A 1072 7.20 -27.47 -9.10
N SER A 1073 7.18 -26.60 -8.08
CA SER A 1073 6.48 -26.82 -6.82
C SER A 1073 5.53 -25.67 -6.50
N LEU A 1074 4.32 -25.99 -6.06
CA LEU A 1074 3.32 -25.05 -5.57
C LEU A 1074 2.92 -25.37 -4.13
N VAL A 1075 3.11 -24.41 -3.24
CA VAL A 1075 2.72 -24.48 -1.83
C VAL A 1075 1.68 -23.39 -1.54
N ILE A 1076 0.47 -23.79 -1.18
CA ILE A 1076 -0.65 -22.89 -0.86
C ILE A 1076 -0.85 -22.87 0.65
N ALA A 1077 -0.57 -21.72 1.28
CA ALA A 1077 -0.55 -21.55 2.72
C ALA A 1077 -1.73 -20.70 3.20
N TYR A 1078 -2.61 -21.28 4.03
CA TYR A 1078 -3.69 -20.51 4.65
C TYR A 1078 -3.11 -19.44 5.58
N SER A 1079 -3.45 -18.18 5.29
CA SER A 1079 -2.87 -17.02 5.95
C SER A 1079 -3.98 -16.16 6.58
N PRO A 1080 -4.25 -16.31 7.89
CA PRO A 1080 -5.17 -15.46 8.63
C PRO A 1080 -4.86 -13.96 8.49
N CYS A 1081 -5.90 -13.15 8.28
CA CYS A 1081 -5.78 -11.71 8.02
C CYS A 1081 -6.76 -10.91 8.87
N GLU A 1082 -6.42 -9.65 9.19
CA GLU A 1082 -7.31 -8.73 9.91
C GLU A 1082 -8.64 -8.49 9.18
N GLU A 1083 -8.63 -8.60 7.83
CA GLU A 1083 -9.80 -8.53 6.96
C GLU A 1083 -10.79 -9.68 7.19
N HIS A 1084 -10.41 -10.74 7.91
CA HIS A 1084 -11.34 -11.80 8.33
C HIS A 1084 -12.25 -11.32 9.48
N GLY A 1085 -11.82 -10.30 10.22
CA GLY A 1085 -12.60 -9.61 11.24
C GLY A 1085 -12.83 -10.42 12.51
N TYR A 1086 -11.77 -11.01 13.05
CA TYR A 1086 -11.71 -11.58 14.38
C TYR A 1086 -10.34 -11.29 15.01
N ASP A 1087 -10.19 -11.51 16.32
CA ASP A 1087 -8.90 -11.33 16.99
C ASP A 1087 -7.91 -12.41 16.56
N LEU A 1088 -6.85 -11.99 15.86
CA LEU A 1088 -5.82 -12.88 15.31
C LEU A 1088 -5.01 -13.61 16.39
N ALA A 1089 -5.11 -13.23 17.67
CA ALA A 1089 -4.59 -14.03 18.78
C ALA A 1089 -5.14 -15.47 18.77
N TYR A 1090 -6.37 -15.67 18.28
CA TYR A 1090 -7.03 -16.98 18.19
C TYR A 1090 -6.89 -17.65 16.81
N SER A 1091 -6.06 -17.10 15.91
CA SER A 1091 -5.93 -17.56 14.53
C SER A 1091 -5.54 -19.04 14.40
N HIS A 1092 -4.69 -19.56 15.28
CA HIS A 1092 -4.30 -20.98 15.26
C HIS A 1092 -5.48 -21.91 15.62
N ASP A 1093 -6.28 -21.55 16.62
CA ASP A 1093 -7.46 -22.32 17.02
C ASP A 1093 -8.52 -22.30 15.92
N GLN A 1094 -8.80 -21.11 15.37
CA GLN A 1094 -9.73 -20.95 14.25
C GLN A 1094 -9.27 -21.78 13.04
N THR A 1095 -7.98 -21.73 12.68
CA THR A 1095 -7.42 -22.51 11.56
C THR A 1095 -7.56 -24.02 11.78
N LYS A 1096 -7.32 -24.52 13.00
CA LYS A 1096 -7.55 -25.95 13.34
C LYS A 1096 -8.98 -26.36 13.12
N GLN A 1097 -9.93 -25.53 13.56
CA GLN A 1097 -11.36 -25.81 13.42
C GLN A 1097 -11.81 -25.78 11.96
N LEU A 1098 -11.36 -24.80 11.18
CA LEU A 1098 -11.62 -24.73 9.74
C LEU A 1098 -11.11 -25.98 9.01
N THR A 1099 -9.89 -26.45 9.33
CA THR A 1099 -9.36 -27.70 8.77
C THR A 1099 -10.19 -28.90 9.21
N ALA A 1100 -10.57 -29.00 10.50
CA ALA A 1100 -11.40 -30.09 11.02
C ALA A 1100 -12.84 -30.12 10.45
N ALA A 1101 -13.32 -28.99 9.94
CA ALA A 1101 -14.60 -28.88 9.24
C ALA A 1101 -14.49 -29.07 7.71
N GLY A 1102 -13.32 -29.42 7.17
CA GLY A 1102 -13.11 -29.61 5.73
C GLY A 1102 -13.03 -28.31 4.92
N PHE A 1103 -13.05 -27.14 5.56
CA PHE A 1103 -12.94 -25.85 4.88
C PHE A 1103 -11.56 -25.60 4.28
N TRP A 1104 -10.52 -26.15 4.90
CA TRP A 1104 -9.14 -26.09 4.42
C TRP A 1104 -8.45 -27.46 4.64
N PRO A 1105 -8.68 -28.44 3.75
CA PRO A 1105 -8.03 -29.75 3.86
C PRO A 1105 -6.52 -29.61 3.69
N LEU A 1106 -5.74 -30.46 4.37
CA LEU A 1106 -4.28 -30.47 4.25
C LEU A 1106 -3.88 -31.67 3.40
N TYR A 1107 -3.08 -31.44 2.37
CA TYR A 1107 -2.62 -32.50 1.47
C TYR A 1107 -1.28 -32.15 0.83
N ARG A 1108 -0.62 -33.18 0.30
CA ARG A 1108 0.60 -33.09 -0.51
C ARG A 1108 0.49 -34.05 -1.69
N PHE A 1109 0.67 -33.55 -2.89
CA PHE A 1109 0.78 -34.30 -4.13
C PHE A 1109 2.23 -34.29 -4.56
N ASP A 1110 2.82 -35.48 -4.62
CA ASP A 1110 4.22 -35.69 -4.97
C ASP A 1110 4.31 -36.59 -6.21
N PRO A 1111 4.67 -36.04 -7.38
CA PRO A 1111 4.84 -36.79 -8.62
C PRO A 1111 5.79 -37.99 -8.52
N GLN A 1112 6.80 -37.91 -7.65
CA GLN A 1112 7.80 -38.97 -7.48
C GLN A 1112 7.20 -40.24 -6.88
N ARG A 1113 6.08 -40.13 -6.16
CA ARG A 1113 5.38 -41.28 -5.59
C ARG A 1113 4.69 -42.12 -6.66
N SER A 1114 4.10 -41.48 -7.67
CA SER A 1114 3.53 -42.20 -8.82
C SER A 1114 4.59 -43.01 -9.55
N GLN A 1115 5.80 -42.44 -9.72
CA GLN A 1115 6.95 -43.14 -10.28
C GLN A 1115 7.38 -44.37 -9.45
N ALA A 1116 7.12 -44.32 -8.14
CA ALA A 1116 7.37 -45.43 -7.20
C ALA A 1116 6.15 -46.36 -7.00
N GLY A 1117 5.12 -46.28 -7.87
CA GLY A 1117 3.91 -47.13 -7.80
C GLY A 1117 3.03 -46.88 -6.57
N LYS A 1118 3.06 -45.66 -6.02
CA LYS A 1118 2.25 -45.23 -4.87
C LYS A 1118 1.32 -44.09 -5.27
N PRO A 1119 0.17 -43.90 -4.61
CA PRO A 1119 -0.65 -42.72 -4.83
C PRO A 1119 0.15 -41.44 -4.61
N ALA A 1120 0.13 -40.54 -5.60
CA ALA A 1120 0.82 -39.26 -5.53
C ALA A 1120 0.23 -38.34 -4.47
N LEU A 1121 -1.10 -38.33 -4.32
CA LEU A 1121 -1.78 -37.51 -3.33
C LEU A 1121 -1.76 -38.20 -1.96
N ILE A 1122 -1.31 -37.45 -0.95
CA ILE A 1122 -1.38 -37.79 0.46
C ILE A 1122 -2.31 -36.79 1.13
N LEU A 1123 -3.42 -37.27 1.68
CA LEU A 1123 -4.33 -36.47 2.47
C LEU A 1123 -3.88 -36.46 3.94
N ASP A 1124 -3.40 -35.32 4.42
CA ASP A 1124 -2.84 -35.15 5.77
C ASP A 1124 -3.91 -34.73 6.80
N SER A 1125 -5.04 -34.15 6.36
CA SER A 1125 -6.20 -33.84 7.21
C SER A 1125 -7.17 -35.02 7.31
N ARG A 1126 -7.89 -35.13 8.43
CA ARG A 1126 -8.95 -36.13 8.63
C ARG A 1126 -10.27 -35.69 7.98
N ALA A 1127 -11.20 -36.64 7.86
CA ALA A 1127 -12.56 -36.38 7.38
C ALA A 1127 -13.25 -35.30 8.22
N PRO A 1128 -14.09 -34.44 7.61
CA PRO A 1128 -14.79 -33.38 8.34
C PRO A 1128 -15.64 -33.93 9.49
N THR A 1129 -15.48 -33.39 10.70
CA THR A 1129 -16.24 -33.83 11.90
C THR A 1129 -17.00 -32.71 12.60
N ALA A 1130 -16.85 -31.46 12.16
CA ALA A 1130 -17.40 -30.28 12.82
C ALA A 1130 -18.35 -29.50 11.89
N SER A 1131 -19.33 -28.81 12.48
CA SER A 1131 -20.25 -27.91 11.78
C SER A 1131 -19.48 -26.74 11.19
N LEU A 1132 -19.39 -26.69 9.85
CA LEU A 1132 -18.71 -25.61 9.15
C LEU A 1132 -19.37 -24.26 9.44
N LYS A 1133 -20.71 -24.22 9.46
CA LYS A 1133 -21.51 -23.02 9.66
C LYS A 1133 -21.11 -22.28 10.94
N ASP A 1134 -21.04 -22.99 12.07
CA ASP A 1134 -20.77 -22.38 13.38
C ASP A 1134 -19.35 -21.83 13.47
N ILE A 1135 -18.39 -22.48 12.80
CA ILE A 1135 -16.99 -22.05 12.77
C ILE A 1135 -16.83 -20.79 11.92
N LEU A 1136 -17.50 -20.71 10.75
CA LEU A 1136 -17.47 -19.52 9.91
C LEU A 1136 -18.06 -18.29 10.62
N GLN A 1137 -19.09 -18.47 11.44
CA GLN A 1137 -19.73 -17.36 12.19
C GLN A 1137 -18.81 -16.67 13.21
N LYS A 1138 -17.66 -17.27 13.55
CA LYS A 1138 -16.62 -16.64 14.39
C LYS A 1138 -15.91 -15.48 13.69
N GLU A 1139 -15.98 -15.42 12.36
CA GLU A 1139 -15.35 -14.38 11.56
C GLU A 1139 -16.39 -13.34 11.12
N GLN A 1140 -16.06 -12.05 11.21
CA GLN A 1140 -16.99 -10.99 10.83
C GLN A 1140 -17.42 -11.08 9.37
N ARG A 1141 -16.50 -11.49 8.47
CA ARG A 1141 -16.78 -11.63 7.05
C ARG A 1141 -17.92 -12.61 6.72
N PHE A 1142 -18.29 -13.52 7.62
CA PHE A 1142 -19.48 -14.37 7.45
C PHE A 1142 -20.65 -13.92 8.34
N SER A 1143 -20.38 -13.57 9.60
CA SER A 1143 -21.45 -13.16 10.53
C SER A 1143 -22.12 -11.83 10.19
N GLN A 1144 -21.44 -10.96 9.43
CA GLN A 1144 -22.05 -9.75 8.89
C GLN A 1144 -23.19 -10.10 7.93
N LEU A 1145 -23.00 -11.10 7.06
CA LEU A 1145 -24.04 -11.52 6.11
C LEU A 1145 -25.26 -12.04 6.85
N THR A 1146 -25.06 -12.90 7.85
CA THR A 1146 -26.15 -13.44 8.67
C THR A 1146 -26.97 -12.35 9.38
N ARG A 1147 -26.32 -11.26 9.81
CA ARG A 1147 -26.99 -10.11 10.43
C ARG A 1147 -27.75 -9.23 9.43
N GLN A 1148 -27.25 -9.10 8.19
CA GLN A 1148 -27.81 -8.19 7.19
C GLN A 1148 -28.85 -8.88 6.30
N PHE A 1149 -28.58 -10.12 5.89
CA PHE A 1149 -29.35 -10.92 4.94
C PHE A 1149 -29.45 -12.38 5.41
N PRO A 1150 -30.21 -12.68 6.49
CA PRO A 1150 -30.22 -13.99 7.15
C PRO A 1150 -30.63 -15.15 6.24
N GLU A 1151 -31.65 -14.95 5.39
CA GLU A 1151 -32.13 -15.99 4.45
C GLU A 1151 -31.06 -16.35 3.41
N GLN A 1152 -30.41 -15.34 2.82
CA GLN A 1152 -29.33 -15.54 1.86
C GLN A 1152 -28.11 -16.20 2.53
N ALA A 1153 -27.77 -15.79 3.74
CA ALA A 1153 -26.68 -16.38 4.50
C ALA A 1153 -26.89 -17.87 4.75
N GLU A 1154 -28.13 -18.31 5.05
CA GLU A 1154 -28.46 -19.72 5.25
C GLU A 1154 -28.23 -20.54 3.97
N ILE A 1155 -28.72 -20.02 2.83
CA ILE A 1155 -28.56 -20.66 1.52
C ILE A 1155 -27.07 -20.80 1.17
N LEU A 1156 -26.30 -19.73 1.32
CA LEU A 1156 -24.87 -19.74 1.01
C LEU A 1156 -24.07 -20.60 1.97
N ALA A 1157 -24.41 -20.64 3.26
CA ALA A 1157 -23.75 -21.51 4.23
C ALA A 1157 -23.92 -22.99 3.86
N LYS A 1158 -25.14 -23.40 3.47
CA LYS A 1158 -25.40 -24.76 2.99
C LYS A 1158 -24.63 -25.08 1.70
N GLN A 1159 -24.56 -24.14 0.77
CA GLN A 1159 -23.75 -24.30 -0.44
C GLN A 1159 -22.26 -24.41 -0.14
N ALA A 1160 -21.74 -23.64 0.82
CA ALA A 1160 -20.36 -23.69 1.27
C ALA A 1160 -20.02 -25.07 1.87
N GLU A 1161 -20.91 -25.63 2.69
CA GLU A 1161 -20.75 -26.97 3.27
C GLU A 1161 -20.76 -28.07 2.21
N ILE A 1162 -21.71 -28.01 1.26
CA ILE A 1162 -21.74 -28.93 0.12
C ILE A 1162 -20.45 -28.84 -0.71
N ALA A 1163 -19.97 -27.63 -0.99
CA ALA A 1163 -18.75 -27.42 -1.75
C ALA A 1163 -17.50 -27.95 -1.02
N ALA A 1164 -17.40 -27.72 0.29
CA ALA A 1164 -16.32 -28.22 1.13
C ALA A 1164 -16.31 -29.76 1.15
N HIS A 1165 -17.47 -30.39 1.36
CA HIS A 1165 -17.59 -31.84 1.36
C HIS A 1165 -17.24 -32.45 0.00
N ARG A 1166 -17.77 -31.90 -1.11
CA ARG A 1166 -17.46 -32.39 -2.47
C ARG A 1166 -15.97 -32.36 -2.76
N ARG A 1167 -15.29 -31.26 -2.39
CA ARG A 1167 -13.84 -31.14 -2.55
C ARG A 1167 -13.09 -32.16 -1.71
N TYR A 1168 -13.48 -32.35 -0.45
CA TYR A 1168 -12.84 -33.34 0.41
C TYR A 1168 -12.98 -34.75 -0.16
N THR A 1169 -14.18 -35.14 -0.62
CA THR A 1169 -14.43 -36.43 -1.25
C THR A 1169 -13.61 -36.62 -2.54
N LEU A 1170 -13.47 -35.57 -3.36
CA LEU A 1170 -12.58 -35.63 -4.53
C LEU A 1170 -11.12 -35.90 -4.14
N LEU A 1171 -10.61 -35.22 -3.10
CA LEU A 1171 -9.25 -35.47 -2.59
C LEU A 1171 -9.10 -36.89 -2.03
N GLU A 1172 -10.12 -37.42 -1.34
CA GLU A 1172 -10.09 -38.82 -0.89
C GLU A 1172 -10.05 -39.82 -2.04
N LEU A 1173 -10.77 -39.56 -3.14
CA LEU A 1173 -10.73 -40.41 -4.33
C LEU A 1173 -9.33 -40.41 -4.96
N LEU A 1174 -8.75 -39.22 -5.14
CA LEU A 1174 -7.39 -39.06 -5.67
C LEU A 1174 -6.32 -39.69 -4.77
N ALA A 1175 -6.52 -39.70 -3.45
CA ALA A 1175 -5.59 -40.34 -2.50
C ALA A 1175 -5.69 -41.88 -2.48
N LYS A 1176 -6.78 -42.44 -3.01
CA LYS A 1176 -7.05 -43.89 -3.07
C LYS A 1176 -6.85 -44.48 -4.47
N GLN A 1177 -6.59 -43.67 -5.48
CA GLN A 1177 -6.48 -44.13 -6.86
C GLN A 1177 -5.25 -45.05 -7.02
N ASP A 1178 -5.50 -46.33 -7.31
CA ASP A 1178 -4.45 -47.29 -7.64
C ASP A 1178 -3.82 -46.91 -8.99
N THR A 1179 -2.50 -46.81 -9.02
CA THR A 1179 -1.71 -46.47 -10.22
C THR A 1179 -1.46 -47.71 -11.08
N HIS A 1180 -2.55 -48.36 -11.54
CA HIS A 1180 -2.52 -49.46 -12.51
C HIS A 1180 -3.09 -49.04 -13.86
#